data_AF-A0A0A9X6R7-F1
#
_entry.id   AF-A0A0A9X6R7-F1
#
_cell.length_a   1.000
_cell.length_b   1.000
_cell.length_c   1.000
_cell.angle_alpha   90.00
_cell.angle_beta   90.00
_cell.angle_gamma   90.00
#
_symmetry.space_group_name_H-M   'P 1'
#
loop_
_entity.id
_entity.type
_entity.pdbx_description
1 polymer ?
#
loop_
_entity_poly.entity_id
_entity_poly.type
_entity_poly.pdbx_seq_one_letter_code
_entity_poly.pdbx_strand_id
1 'polypeptide(L)'
;MTRWLLSFILQGIILPLSLIVAIAMRQSGTSGLYLLLLFASPLVPVPTSKSMSGPSGVYQKMVIVAATLNMLSMMAFQIVLACYPPYGDIIGNPCTDVENILRYAGFVRLDNLNWLNVFFWVFPDFAVSLVALFVHTVCVKLNPVVTDEQLLPIAEPQSSEPEPTAGDTVKKQRKLSVLVSLGKYVTIMSLFFAGAIRPSGLNSIYFFTFLFFMTWWAFNKNLGKPFAYILRIVSGFVAGHIVVIFVYQLMWMQDKLPDSQPLARYLGLRALFNTTCSDPRIVEVTDYEADTFVNPLLLVWLYFILCHESSLIINVPDSTRRDDVTPLPLTERTPLIRGRESIYRRTPVRRGLVQDAMGSVTITEVEEESPKEPGSPVTDSGGIVDIALNACIAIFQFIAQTSYIATNIIMMTWSITYHSWITFVLLLWASAMWLVPNQRKAMLRSSPFLVIYAIFLLLAQYLYGMDLTETELPENIQGWNLKQIGFSKTKHFPLKPLLFKTLFTMMFWITLKQHNQEKWDARNQSALEDIAAPLQIGVGTAAGVSGDPNAATSNLIRKIGQFTRSVLTKFWIWVVACILFTIGIVGDRMTIFKIIYMAMALLFILTFQLSWTLWRKIMYGFWLVVIIFSMFILICTYTYQFDNFDTYWAEYLHLNVQLQRDMGLEKYETTELFVKLLTPTFFVVITVIQLYYFHDDFLAISDIKSRNTSISGAPGRGRNSDSLAPSSKASVSHSTQSNLYARFWTAVDFVWLFLEIHLMKVVIFSLALLAIYDVCAAHFGFLLLSVLAALFGSNIQTLIAHICSCLISLLIILKMIYQINYIKHNDWNVTCKDANETYNTAAWLGFEKVDAENSLPSLLQGYICVLIVITLHAVVVRRQKFHRVQKGRPPNRPAVMFPRVTYKDIDRNTLFFIKYMLNYGFYRFGVEISLISIVGLIGLRMDFYATLYALWLFLIISPVRPNLSKIWPLLTVFIVITIPIQYVIAVGLPPNLCIEMPWNKSQTLMRLRDWMFLPDSKNPPPVHRLLYDFLVLMFVARQGFMFRLEKRNRNEDFPGGDNSSVVRQIERVGVNNPVPDFISTTRSFLDVVKRVVLTSFYWISLAVFFLAGTNRVNVFSLGYLIGAFVFLWHGNDFYLRPIKSILKWWHYLIIYNVHVIVIKT
;
A
#
# COMPACT_ATOMS: atom_id res chain seq x y z
N MET A 1 27.63 -9.91 -39.64
CA MET A 1 27.62 -9.55 -38.19
C MET A 1 28.22 -10.65 -37.32
N THR A 2 27.90 -11.93 -37.56
CA THR A 2 28.42 -13.11 -36.84
C THR A 2 29.94 -13.26 -36.87
N ARG A 3 30.60 -13.06 -38.03
CA ARG A 3 32.07 -13.12 -38.14
C ARG A 3 32.77 -12.05 -37.31
N TRP A 4 32.31 -10.80 -37.38
CA TRP A 4 32.84 -9.68 -36.59
C TRP A 4 32.67 -9.91 -35.08
N LEU A 5 31.50 -10.39 -34.64
CA LEU A 5 31.25 -10.72 -33.24
C LEU A 5 32.18 -11.84 -32.75
N LEU A 6 32.37 -12.89 -33.56
CA LEU A 6 33.27 -14.00 -33.23
C LEU A 6 34.73 -13.54 -33.14
N SER A 7 35.19 -12.69 -34.08
CA SER A 7 36.52 -12.07 -34.01
C SER A 7 36.69 -11.13 -32.81
N PHE A 8 35.64 -10.41 -32.41
CA PHE A 8 35.62 -9.61 -31.19
C PHE A 8 35.72 -10.48 -29.92
N ILE A 9 35.00 -11.60 -29.85
CA ILE A 9 35.08 -12.53 -28.71
C ILE A 9 36.50 -13.13 -28.61
N LEU A 10 37.08 -13.55 -29.74
CA LEU A 10 38.40 -14.19 -29.77
C LEU A 10 39.53 -13.23 -29.37
N GLN A 11 39.63 -12.06 -30.01
CA GLN A 11 40.71 -11.10 -29.70
C GLN A 11 40.38 -10.18 -28.52
N GLY A 12 39.12 -9.80 -28.34
CA GLY A 12 38.71 -8.79 -27.36
C GLY A 12 38.36 -9.35 -25.97
N ILE A 13 38.10 -10.67 -25.86
CA ILE A 13 37.73 -11.31 -24.58
C ILE A 13 38.66 -12.48 -24.26
N ILE A 14 38.75 -13.49 -25.13
CA ILE A 14 39.48 -14.75 -24.84
C ILE A 14 40.99 -14.50 -24.68
N LEU A 15 41.60 -13.76 -25.61
CA LEU A 15 43.04 -13.46 -25.56
C LEU A 15 43.42 -12.61 -24.32
N PRO A 16 42.74 -11.48 -24.00
CA PRO A 16 42.98 -10.73 -22.77
C PRO A 16 42.73 -11.53 -21.49
N LEU A 17 41.70 -12.37 -21.46
CA LEU A 17 41.41 -13.22 -20.30
C LEU A 17 42.57 -14.20 -20.04
N SER A 18 43.17 -14.79 -21.08
CA SER A 18 44.34 -15.65 -20.93
C SER A 18 45.55 -14.91 -20.34
N LEU A 19 45.77 -13.66 -20.76
CA LEU A 19 46.83 -12.79 -20.19
C LEU A 19 46.54 -12.43 -18.74
N ILE A 20 45.28 -12.10 -18.39
CA ILE A 20 44.88 -11.79 -17.01
C ILE A 20 45.10 -12.99 -16.10
N VAL A 21 44.70 -14.19 -16.52
CA VAL A 21 44.91 -15.42 -15.75
C VAL A 21 46.41 -15.68 -15.55
N ALA A 22 47.23 -15.50 -16.59
CA ALA A 22 48.68 -15.67 -16.47
C ALA A 22 49.33 -14.66 -15.50
N ILE A 23 48.90 -13.40 -15.53
CA ILE A 23 49.37 -12.34 -14.61
C ILE A 23 48.90 -12.61 -13.17
N ALA A 24 47.68 -13.14 -12.99
CA ALA A 24 47.12 -13.46 -11.68
C ALA A 24 47.78 -14.69 -11.04
N MET A 25 48.16 -15.69 -11.86
CA MET A 25 48.90 -16.85 -11.39
C MET A 25 50.34 -16.49 -10.99
N ARG A 26 51.08 -15.71 -11.79
CA ARG A 26 52.48 -15.38 -11.46
C ARG A 26 52.76 -13.89 -11.57
N GLN A 27 53.13 -13.23 -10.48
CA GLN A 27 53.63 -11.84 -10.50
C GLN A 27 55.17 -11.83 -10.55
N SER A 28 55.72 -11.56 -11.73
CA SER A 28 57.17 -11.57 -11.99
C SER A 28 57.50 -10.69 -13.19
N GLY A 29 58.79 -10.44 -13.45
CA GLY A 29 59.23 -9.66 -14.61
C GLY A 29 58.69 -10.17 -15.94
N THR A 30 58.65 -11.50 -16.14
CA THR A 30 58.06 -12.12 -17.34
C THR A 30 56.57 -11.84 -17.52
N SER A 31 55.77 -11.81 -16.45
CA SER A 31 54.35 -11.42 -16.53
C SER A 31 54.14 -9.91 -16.65
N GLY A 32 55.15 -9.10 -16.32
CA GLY A 32 55.18 -7.68 -16.66
C GLY A 32 55.09 -7.42 -18.17
N LEU A 33 55.69 -8.28 -19.00
CA LEU A 33 55.54 -8.22 -20.47
C LEU A 33 54.09 -8.51 -20.89
N TYR A 34 53.43 -9.47 -20.26
CA TYR A 34 52.00 -9.75 -20.50
C TYR A 34 51.10 -8.60 -20.05
N LEU A 35 51.46 -7.90 -18.97
CA LEU A 35 50.73 -6.71 -18.52
C LEU A 35 50.80 -5.56 -19.53
N LEU A 36 51.96 -5.32 -20.16
CA LEU A 36 52.10 -4.33 -21.22
C LEU A 36 51.27 -4.70 -22.47
N LEU A 37 51.28 -5.97 -22.85
CA LEU A 37 50.47 -6.49 -23.95
C LEU A 37 48.96 -6.44 -23.63
N LEU A 38 48.58 -6.56 -22.36
CA LEU A 38 47.20 -6.42 -21.91
C LEU A 38 46.71 -4.97 -22.06
N PHE A 39 47.53 -3.97 -21.72
CA PHE A 39 47.18 -2.56 -21.93
C PHE A 39 47.07 -2.18 -23.41
N ALA A 40 47.85 -2.80 -24.29
CA ALA A 40 47.74 -2.58 -25.73
C ALA A 40 46.42 -3.15 -26.31
N SER A 41 45.86 -4.20 -25.72
CA SER A 41 44.69 -4.93 -26.24
C SER A 41 43.48 -4.05 -26.62
N PRO A 42 42.90 -3.22 -25.73
CA PRO A 42 41.70 -2.44 -26.03
C PRO A 42 41.94 -1.27 -27.01
N LEU A 43 43.20 -0.99 -27.37
CA LEU A 43 43.56 0.03 -28.35
C LEU A 43 43.64 -0.53 -29.77
N VAL A 44 43.71 -1.86 -29.92
CA VAL A 44 43.84 -2.54 -31.21
C VAL A 44 42.44 -2.77 -31.80
N PRO A 45 42.20 -2.42 -33.08
CA PRO A 45 40.91 -2.66 -33.73
C PRO A 45 40.58 -4.15 -33.85
N VAL A 46 39.28 -4.46 -33.92
CA VAL A 46 38.78 -5.83 -34.09
C VAL A 46 39.27 -6.41 -35.44
N PRO A 47 39.70 -7.69 -35.48
CA PRO A 47 40.13 -8.33 -36.72
C PRO A 47 39.06 -8.29 -37.79
N THR A 48 39.44 -7.72 -38.93
CA THR A 48 38.71 -7.73 -40.20
C THR A 48 39.74 -8.04 -41.29
N SER A 49 39.31 -8.40 -42.49
CA SER A 49 40.23 -8.74 -43.59
C SER A 49 41.31 -7.66 -43.83
N LYS A 50 40.95 -6.37 -43.71
CA LYS A 50 41.88 -5.24 -43.79
C LYS A 50 42.73 -5.01 -42.53
N SER A 51 42.20 -5.25 -41.34
CA SER A 51 42.94 -5.06 -40.08
C SER A 51 43.87 -6.22 -39.75
N MET A 52 43.61 -7.39 -40.34
CA MET A 52 44.39 -8.62 -40.12
C MET A 52 45.77 -8.57 -40.81
N SER A 53 45.88 -7.88 -41.94
CA SER A 53 47.18 -7.55 -42.56
C SER A 53 47.92 -6.43 -41.84
N GLY A 54 47.22 -5.62 -41.05
CA GLY A 54 47.77 -4.48 -40.33
C GLY A 54 47.86 -4.70 -38.80
N PRO A 55 47.34 -3.76 -37.98
CA PRO A 55 47.65 -3.67 -36.56
C PRO A 55 47.15 -4.86 -35.72
N SER A 56 46.01 -5.47 -36.07
CA SER A 56 45.47 -6.61 -35.31
C SER A 56 46.32 -7.87 -35.47
N GLY A 57 46.79 -8.14 -36.70
CA GLY A 57 47.67 -9.26 -36.99
C GLY A 57 49.04 -9.12 -36.34
N VAL A 58 49.61 -7.91 -36.33
CA VAL A 58 50.89 -7.61 -35.66
C VAL A 58 50.77 -7.81 -34.15
N TYR A 59 49.70 -7.31 -33.52
CA TYR A 59 49.48 -7.50 -32.08
C TYR A 59 49.40 -8.99 -31.69
N GLN A 60 48.62 -9.80 -32.42
CA GLN A 60 48.52 -11.24 -32.14
C GLN A 60 49.86 -11.96 -32.28
N LYS A 61 50.65 -11.62 -33.31
CA LYS A 61 52.00 -12.16 -33.50
C LYS A 61 52.94 -11.74 -32.36
N MET A 62 52.86 -10.49 -31.89
CA MET A 62 53.65 -10.03 -30.74
C MET A 62 53.33 -10.81 -29.47
N VAL A 63 52.06 -11.14 -29.21
CA VAL A 63 51.68 -11.99 -28.06
C VAL A 63 52.24 -13.40 -28.21
N ILE A 64 52.18 -14.00 -29.41
CA ILE A 64 52.76 -15.33 -29.67
C ILE A 64 54.28 -15.31 -29.46
N VAL A 65 54.98 -14.31 -29.99
CA VAL A 65 56.45 -14.16 -29.85
C VAL A 65 56.83 -13.99 -28.38
N ALA A 66 56.13 -13.14 -27.63
CA ALA A 66 56.40 -12.95 -26.21
C ALA A 66 56.14 -14.22 -25.39
N ALA A 67 55.05 -14.95 -25.67
CA ALA A 67 54.73 -16.18 -24.93
C ALA A 67 55.69 -17.33 -25.23
N THR A 68 56.05 -17.51 -26.50
CA THR A 68 57.03 -18.52 -26.91
C THR A 68 58.43 -18.22 -26.37
N LEU A 69 58.85 -16.95 -26.37
CA LEU A 69 60.13 -16.53 -25.80
C LEU A 69 60.20 -16.79 -24.28
N ASN A 70 59.14 -16.46 -23.52
CA ASN A 70 59.08 -16.75 -22.08
C ASN A 70 59.09 -18.25 -21.79
N MET A 71 58.37 -19.05 -22.57
CA MET A 71 58.36 -20.51 -22.42
C MET A 71 59.75 -21.12 -22.69
N LEU A 72 60.42 -20.66 -23.75
CA LEU A 72 61.78 -21.12 -24.10
C LEU A 72 62.81 -20.67 -23.08
N SER A 73 62.72 -19.45 -22.54
CA SER A 73 63.65 -18.96 -21.52
C SER A 73 63.50 -19.72 -20.20
N MET A 74 62.26 -20.05 -19.79
CA MET A 74 62.01 -20.90 -18.62
C MET A 74 62.57 -22.31 -18.85
N MET A 75 62.31 -22.92 -20.01
CA MET A 75 62.84 -24.25 -20.33
C MET A 75 64.38 -24.26 -20.35
N ALA A 76 65.01 -23.27 -20.95
CA ALA A 76 66.46 -23.12 -20.96
C ALA A 76 67.03 -22.97 -19.53
N PHE A 77 66.38 -22.16 -18.69
CA PHE A 77 66.75 -22.00 -17.29
C PHE A 77 66.68 -23.33 -16.51
N GLN A 78 65.61 -24.10 -16.69
CA GLN A 78 65.45 -25.41 -16.02
C GLN A 78 66.50 -26.44 -16.51
N ILE A 79 66.84 -26.43 -17.80
CA ILE A 79 67.91 -27.27 -18.36
C ILE A 79 69.26 -26.90 -17.75
N VAL A 80 69.56 -25.60 -17.64
CA VAL A 80 70.80 -25.13 -16.99
C VAL A 80 70.87 -25.64 -15.55
N LEU A 81 69.79 -25.57 -14.77
CA LEU A 81 69.78 -26.09 -13.39
C LEU A 81 69.95 -27.62 -13.31
N ALA A 82 69.44 -28.36 -14.31
CA ALA A 82 69.57 -29.81 -14.37
C ALA A 82 70.98 -30.28 -14.76
N CYS A 83 71.74 -29.48 -15.52
CA CYS A 83 73.12 -29.77 -15.90
C CYS A 83 74.12 -29.70 -14.73
N TYR A 84 73.74 -29.11 -13.59
CA TYR A 84 74.57 -29.00 -12.39
C TYR A 84 73.93 -29.79 -11.22
N PRO A 85 74.34 -31.05 -10.95
CA PRO A 85 73.88 -31.81 -9.79
C PRO A 85 74.67 -31.44 -8.50
N PRO A 86 74.02 -31.36 -7.32
CA PRO A 86 72.58 -31.48 -7.08
C PRO A 86 71.82 -30.30 -7.70
N TYR A 87 70.66 -30.59 -8.28
CA TYR A 87 69.86 -29.63 -9.07
C TYR A 87 69.77 -28.26 -8.36
N GLY A 88 70.26 -27.22 -9.04
CA GLY A 88 70.13 -25.82 -8.58
C GLY A 88 71.12 -25.32 -7.53
N ASP A 89 72.25 -26.01 -7.31
CA ASP A 89 73.33 -25.60 -6.38
C ASP A 89 73.93 -24.21 -6.71
N ILE A 90 74.00 -23.86 -8.01
CA ILE A 90 74.54 -22.57 -8.52
C ILE A 90 73.86 -21.32 -7.96
N ILE A 91 72.60 -21.43 -7.51
CA ILE A 91 71.79 -20.30 -7.06
C ILE A 91 71.95 -20.04 -5.53
N GLY A 92 72.59 -20.97 -4.80
CA GLY A 92 72.80 -20.86 -3.35
C GLY A 92 71.54 -21.14 -2.51
N ASN A 93 71.62 -20.80 -1.21
CA ASN A 93 70.52 -20.95 -0.25
C ASN A 93 69.35 -19.98 -0.56
N PRO A 94 68.12 -20.26 -0.08
CA PRO A 94 66.98 -19.35 -0.23
C PRO A 94 67.32 -17.93 0.28
N CYS A 95 66.85 -16.90 -0.43
CA CYS A 95 66.99 -15.48 -0.09
C CYS A 95 68.39 -14.85 -0.23
N THR A 96 69.26 -15.44 -1.07
CA THR A 96 70.48 -14.75 -1.54
C THR A 96 70.13 -13.69 -2.60
N ASP A 97 70.98 -12.67 -2.79
CA ASP A 97 70.72 -11.60 -3.76
C ASP A 97 70.55 -12.11 -5.20
N VAL A 98 71.30 -13.16 -5.57
CA VAL A 98 71.22 -13.80 -6.90
C VAL A 98 69.89 -14.54 -7.08
N GLU A 99 69.46 -15.30 -6.07
CA GLU A 99 68.16 -15.99 -6.07
C GLU A 99 66.99 -15.01 -6.12
N ASN A 100 67.07 -13.92 -5.34
CA ASN A 100 66.07 -12.86 -5.33
C ASN A 100 65.92 -12.19 -6.71
N ILE A 101 67.03 -11.84 -7.38
CA ILE A 101 67.00 -11.20 -8.71
C ILE A 101 66.41 -12.16 -9.76
N LEU A 102 66.83 -13.43 -9.76
CA LEU A 102 66.29 -14.44 -10.68
C LEU A 102 64.79 -14.68 -10.44
N ARG A 103 64.35 -14.71 -9.18
CA ARG A 103 62.94 -14.82 -8.81
C ARG A 103 62.13 -13.60 -9.25
N TYR A 104 62.66 -12.39 -9.08
CA TYR A 104 62.00 -11.16 -9.57
C TYR A 104 61.84 -11.16 -11.09
N ALA A 105 62.79 -11.72 -11.83
CA ALA A 105 62.65 -11.93 -13.27
C ALA A 105 61.59 -12.99 -13.62
N GLY A 106 61.37 -13.98 -12.75
CA GLY A 106 60.40 -15.07 -12.92
C GLY A 106 61.03 -16.45 -13.10
N PHE A 107 62.33 -16.59 -12.82
CA PHE A 107 63.09 -17.82 -12.90
C PHE A 107 63.25 -18.44 -11.50
N VAL A 108 62.56 -19.56 -11.27
CA VAL A 108 62.47 -20.22 -9.95
C VAL A 108 62.88 -21.68 -10.06
N ARG A 109 63.61 -22.19 -9.04
CA ARG A 109 63.97 -23.61 -8.92
C ARG A 109 62.76 -24.46 -8.56
N LEU A 110 62.68 -25.68 -9.10
CA LEU A 110 61.52 -26.58 -8.95
C LEU A 110 61.80 -27.79 -8.04
N ASP A 111 62.84 -27.76 -7.22
CA ASP A 111 63.22 -28.86 -6.32
C ASP A 111 62.26 -29.02 -5.14
N ASN A 112 61.91 -30.27 -4.81
CA ASN A 112 61.11 -30.66 -3.64
C ASN A 112 59.74 -29.96 -3.51
N LEU A 113 59.12 -29.54 -4.62
CA LEU A 113 57.79 -28.91 -4.63
C LEU A 113 56.66 -29.89 -4.94
N ASN A 114 55.47 -29.64 -4.37
CA ASN A 114 54.24 -30.31 -4.74
C ASN A 114 53.89 -30.06 -6.23
N TRP A 115 53.29 -31.05 -6.89
CA TRP A 115 52.93 -30.97 -8.31
C TRP A 115 52.05 -29.75 -8.66
N LEU A 116 51.19 -29.31 -7.73
CA LEU A 116 50.35 -28.11 -7.90
C LEU A 116 51.17 -26.82 -7.97
N ASN A 117 52.22 -26.70 -7.15
CA ASN A 117 53.10 -25.53 -7.15
C ASN A 117 53.96 -25.52 -8.43
N VAL A 118 54.45 -26.69 -8.87
CA VAL A 118 55.17 -26.83 -10.15
C VAL A 118 54.27 -26.43 -11.32
N PHE A 119 53.02 -26.89 -11.33
CA PHE A 119 52.03 -26.50 -12.33
C PHE A 119 51.78 -24.99 -12.34
N PHE A 120 51.65 -24.36 -11.17
CA PHE A 120 51.39 -22.93 -11.02
C PHE A 120 52.49 -22.04 -11.65
N TRP A 121 53.75 -22.45 -11.53
CA TRP A 121 54.88 -21.69 -12.08
C TRP A 121 55.12 -21.89 -13.59
N VAL A 122 54.78 -23.06 -14.16
CA VAL A 122 55.09 -23.42 -15.56
C VAL A 122 53.91 -23.28 -16.52
N PHE A 123 52.68 -23.55 -16.06
CA PHE A 123 51.48 -23.58 -16.89
C PHE A 123 51.11 -22.25 -17.59
N PRO A 124 51.26 -21.06 -16.96
CA PRO A 124 50.80 -19.79 -17.55
C PRO A 124 51.38 -19.51 -18.95
N ASP A 125 52.68 -19.71 -19.15
CA ASP A 125 53.37 -19.38 -20.41
C ASP A 125 52.93 -20.34 -21.54
N PHE A 126 52.75 -21.63 -21.22
CA PHE A 126 52.22 -22.63 -22.15
C PHE A 126 50.77 -22.32 -22.55
N ALA A 127 49.92 -21.98 -21.57
CA ALA A 127 48.50 -21.69 -21.80
C ALA A 127 48.30 -20.45 -22.69
N VAL A 128 49.03 -19.36 -22.43
CA VAL A 128 48.96 -18.13 -23.26
C VAL A 128 49.45 -18.41 -24.68
N SER A 129 50.53 -19.17 -24.85
CA SER A 129 51.04 -19.53 -26.18
C SER A 129 50.01 -20.34 -27.00
N LEU A 130 49.39 -21.34 -26.38
CA LEU A 130 48.34 -22.15 -27.01
C LEU A 130 47.12 -21.31 -27.42
N VAL A 131 46.63 -20.46 -26.51
CA VAL A 131 45.46 -19.59 -26.76
C VAL A 131 45.77 -18.55 -27.83
N ALA A 132 46.97 -17.95 -27.82
CA ALA A 132 47.37 -16.96 -28.81
C ALA A 132 47.48 -17.58 -30.23
N LEU A 133 48.04 -18.79 -30.34
CA LEU A 133 48.07 -19.55 -31.60
C LEU A 133 46.67 -19.92 -32.09
N PHE A 134 45.79 -20.37 -31.18
CA PHE A 134 44.41 -20.67 -31.50
C PHE A 134 43.65 -19.43 -32.00
N VAL A 135 43.73 -18.31 -31.26
CA VAL A 135 43.07 -17.04 -31.65
C VAL A 135 43.59 -16.55 -32.99
N HIS A 136 44.90 -16.61 -33.23
CA HIS A 136 45.49 -16.20 -34.50
C HIS A 136 45.02 -17.06 -35.67
N THR A 137 45.12 -18.38 -35.55
CA THR A 137 44.73 -19.32 -36.63
C THR A 137 43.24 -19.21 -36.96
N VAL A 138 42.38 -19.09 -35.95
CA VAL A 138 40.93 -18.93 -36.16
C VAL A 138 40.60 -17.54 -36.73
N CYS A 139 41.28 -16.47 -36.30
CA CYS A 139 41.07 -15.13 -36.86
C CYS A 139 41.53 -15.01 -38.31
N VAL A 140 42.65 -15.64 -38.70
CA VAL A 140 43.12 -15.70 -40.10
C VAL A 140 42.12 -16.47 -40.96
N LYS A 141 41.59 -17.60 -40.46
CA LYS A 141 40.56 -18.39 -41.18
C LYS A 141 39.23 -17.65 -41.33
N LEU A 142 38.83 -16.88 -40.31
CA LEU A 142 37.57 -16.11 -40.32
C LEU A 142 37.66 -14.86 -41.21
N ASN A 143 38.85 -14.26 -41.32
CA ASN A 143 39.12 -13.04 -42.08
C ASN A 143 40.34 -13.25 -42.98
N PRO A 144 40.18 -13.89 -44.16
CA PRO A 144 41.30 -14.13 -45.06
C PRO A 144 41.99 -12.80 -45.43
N VAL A 145 43.31 -12.81 -45.38
CA VAL A 145 44.16 -11.67 -45.74
C VAL A 145 44.06 -11.45 -47.24
N VAL A 146 43.60 -10.27 -47.64
CA VAL A 146 43.59 -9.86 -49.05
C VAL A 146 44.98 -9.28 -49.35
N THR A 147 45.74 -9.94 -50.21
CA THR A 147 47.06 -9.49 -50.65
C THR A 147 46.88 -8.38 -51.70
N ASP A 148 47.67 -7.30 -51.63
CA ASP A 148 47.57 -6.11 -52.49
C ASP A 148 47.73 -6.36 -54.02
N GLU A 149 48.02 -7.59 -54.42
CA GLU A 149 48.22 -8.02 -55.82
C GLU A 149 46.91 -8.16 -56.63
N GLN A 150 45.74 -7.96 -56.01
CA GLN A 150 44.42 -8.03 -56.67
C GLN A 150 43.75 -6.67 -56.93
N LEU A 151 44.47 -5.56 -56.78
CA LEU A 151 44.00 -4.21 -57.15
C LEU A 151 44.36 -3.87 -58.62
N LEU A 152 43.71 -4.55 -59.57
CA LEU A 152 43.51 -4.02 -60.93
C LEU A 152 42.02 -3.72 -61.10
N PRO A 153 41.63 -2.67 -61.86
CA PRO A 153 40.23 -2.33 -62.07
C PRO A 153 39.63 -3.31 -63.08
N ILE A 154 39.39 -4.54 -62.64
CA ILE A 154 38.58 -5.51 -63.36
C ILE A 154 37.28 -5.62 -62.58
N ALA A 155 36.19 -5.36 -63.28
CA ALA A 155 34.81 -5.34 -62.78
C ALA A 155 34.57 -6.37 -61.67
N GLU A 156 34.09 -5.88 -60.53
CA GLU A 156 33.64 -6.71 -59.41
C GLU A 156 32.69 -7.81 -59.91
N PRO A 157 32.92 -9.10 -59.60
CA PRO A 157 31.81 -10.03 -59.55
C PRO A 157 30.97 -9.59 -58.36
N GLN A 158 29.77 -9.06 -58.66
CA GLN A 158 28.73 -8.71 -57.71
C GLN A 158 28.58 -9.85 -56.68
N SER A 159 29.21 -9.70 -55.52
CA SER A 159 28.78 -10.43 -54.34
C SER A 159 27.41 -9.88 -53.99
N SER A 160 26.40 -10.71 -54.15
CA SER A 160 25.00 -10.46 -53.80
C SER A 160 24.83 -10.27 -52.28
N GLU A 161 25.38 -9.19 -51.73
CA GLU A 161 24.77 -8.51 -50.60
C GLU A 161 24.03 -7.30 -51.18
N PRO A 162 22.72 -7.17 -50.97
CA PRO A 162 21.98 -6.00 -51.46
C PRO A 162 22.63 -4.74 -50.90
N GLU A 163 22.80 -3.70 -51.73
CA GLU A 163 23.20 -2.38 -51.24
C GLU A 163 22.31 -2.03 -50.04
N PRO A 164 22.89 -1.63 -48.89
CA PRO A 164 22.09 -1.30 -47.73
C PRO A 164 21.21 -0.11 -48.12
N THR A 165 19.92 -0.37 -48.29
CA THR A 165 18.92 0.69 -48.49
C THR A 165 19.11 1.75 -47.41
N ALA A 166 18.75 3.01 -47.70
CA ALA A 166 18.83 4.09 -46.72
C ALA A 166 18.20 3.72 -45.36
N GLY A 167 17.19 2.84 -45.35
CA GLY A 167 16.59 2.25 -44.15
C GLY A 167 17.52 1.33 -43.34
N ASP A 168 18.39 0.53 -43.96
CA ASP A 168 19.30 -0.40 -43.28
C ASP A 168 20.52 0.31 -42.69
N THR A 169 21.02 1.35 -43.36
CA THR A 169 22.04 2.26 -42.80
C THR A 169 21.51 3.03 -41.60
N VAL A 170 20.26 3.51 -41.66
CA VAL A 170 19.58 4.16 -40.53
C VAL A 170 19.34 3.18 -39.37
N LYS A 171 18.90 1.95 -39.64
CA LYS A 171 18.76 0.89 -38.61
C LYS A 171 20.09 0.56 -37.93
N LYS A 172 21.18 0.46 -38.69
CA LYS A 172 22.54 0.20 -38.18
C LYS A 172 23.06 1.37 -37.34
N GLN A 173 22.86 2.61 -37.78
CA GLN A 173 23.20 3.82 -37.03
C GLN A 173 22.37 3.96 -35.75
N ARG A 174 21.07 3.62 -35.79
CA ARG A 174 20.20 3.61 -34.62
C ARG A 174 20.65 2.59 -33.57
N LYS A 175 20.99 1.36 -33.98
CA LYS A 175 21.55 0.34 -33.08
C LYS A 175 22.87 0.77 -32.46
N LEU A 176 23.76 1.40 -33.24
CA LEU A 176 25.03 1.93 -32.73
C LEU A 176 24.84 3.10 -31.75
N SER A 177 23.91 4.01 -32.04
CA SER A 177 23.56 5.13 -31.17
C SER A 177 22.97 4.65 -29.83
N VAL A 178 22.11 3.63 -29.86
CA VAL A 178 21.59 2.99 -28.64
C VAL A 178 22.69 2.33 -27.83
N LEU A 179 23.61 1.60 -28.48
CA LEU A 179 24.76 0.96 -27.82
C LEU A 179 25.68 1.99 -27.15
N VAL A 180 26.03 3.08 -27.86
CA VAL A 180 26.85 4.18 -27.32
C VAL A 180 26.10 4.92 -26.20
N SER A 181 24.78 5.03 -26.27
CA SER A 181 23.98 5.61 -25.19
C SER A 181 23.99 4.73 -23.93
N LEU A 182 23.89 3.40 -24.07
CA LEU A 182 23.93 2.46 -22.97
C LEU A 182 25.34 2.40 -22.34
N GLY A 183 26.37 2.38 -23.18
CA GLY A 183 27.79 2.32 -22.79
C GLY A 183 28.24 3.46 -21.86
N LYS A 184 27.72 4.68 -22.06
CA LYS A 184 27.96 5.83 -21.15
C LYS A 184 27.53 5.54 -19.72
N TYR A 185 26.36 4.94 -19.52
CA TYR A 185 25.84 4.63 -18.18
C TYR A 185 26.58 3.45 -17.55
N VAL A 186 26.92 2.43 -18.34
CA VAL A 186 27.75 1.29 -17.91
C VAL A 186 29.13 1.77 -17.43
N THR A 187 29.72 2.75 -18.12
CA THR A 187 31.01 3.35 -17.74
C THR A 187 30.93 4.08 -16.40
N ILE A 188 29.90 4.92 -16.22
CA ILE A 188 29.70 5.66 -14.96
C ILE A 188 29.47 4.69 -13.79
N MET A 189 28.69 3.62 -14.00
CA MET A 189 28.49 2.58 -12.99
C MET A 189 29.79 1.84 -12.65
N SER A 190 30.63 1.55 -13.65
CA SER A 190 31.93 0.90 -13.44
C SER A 190 32.89 1.79 -12.65
N LEU A 191 32.89 3.11 -12.90
CA LEU A 191 33.65 4.08 -12.10
C LEU A 191 33.22 4.10 -10.63
N PHE A 192 31.91 4.00 -10.37
CA PHE A 192 31.39 3.89 -9.00
C PHE A 192 31.92 2.64 -8.31
N PHE A 193 31.71 1.45 -8.89
CA PHE A 193 32.12 0.20 -8.24
C PHE A 193 33.64 0.15 -8.02
N ALA A 194 34.44 0.60 -8.99
CA ALA A 194 35.90 0.65 -8.86
C ALA A 194 36.37 1.59 -7.74
N GLY A 195 35.70 2.72 -7.55
CA GLY A 195 35.99 3.62 -6.43
C GLY A 195 35.46 3.12 -5.09
N ALA A 196 34.30 2.47 -5.08
CA ALA A 196 33.52 2.14 -3.89
C ALA A 196 33.86 0.78 -3.26
N ILE A 197 34.40 -0.18 -4.02
CA ILE A 197 34.66 -1.54 -3.55
C ILE A 197 35.58 -1.53 -2.32
N ARG A 198 36.62 -0.70 -2.37
CA ARG A 198 37.59 -0.48 -1.29
C ARG A 198 37.99 0.99 -1.25
N PRO A 199 37.45 1.79 -0.31
CA PRO A 199 37.80 3.20 -0.19
C PRO A 199 39.29 3.37 0.14
N SER A 200 40.01 4.04 -0.74
CA SER A 200 41.42 4.42 -0.56
C SER A 200 41.73 5.76 -1.24
N GLY A 201 42.92 6.31 -0.99
CA GLY A 201 43.40 7.51 -1.66
C GLY A 201 43.43 7.36 -3.18
N LEU A 202 43.94 6.25 -3.71
CA LEU A 202 44.01 6.00 -5.16
C LEU A 202 42.62 5.75 -5.77
N ASN A 203 41.78 4.98 -5.07
CA ASN A 203 40.41 4.71 -5.52
C ASN A 203 39.49 5.95 -5.46
N SER A 204 39.86 6.97 -4.67
CA SER A 204 39.06 8.19 -4.51
C SER A 204 38.91 8.96 -5.83
N ILE A 205 39.92 8.90 -6.71
CA ILE A 205 39.89 9.56 -8.02
C ILE A 205 38.76 9.01 -8.89
N TYR A 206 38.52 7.70 -8.86
CA TYR A 206 37.41 7.07 -9.60
C TYR A 206 36.06 7.48 -9.01
N PHE A 207 35.98 7.51 -7.68
CA PHE A 207 34.76 7.92 -6.97
C PHE A 207 34.40 9.40 -7.21
N PHE A 208 35.37 10.31 -7.14
CA PHE A 208 35.17 11.73 -7.45
C PHE A 208 34.80 11.95 -8.91
N THR A 209 35.44 11.23 -9.83
CA THR A 209 35.10 11.27 -11.26
C THR A 209 33.66 10.80 -11.51
N PHE A 210 33.23 9.74 -10.83
CA PHE A 210 31.85 9.29 -10.83
C PHE A 210 30.88 10.37 -10.34
N LEU A 211 31.15 10.98 -9.17
CA LEU A 211 30.31 12.04 -8.61
C LEU A 211 30.23 13.26 -9.53
N PHE A 212 31.35 13.62 -10.16
CA PHE A 212 31.41 14.70 -11.13
C PHE A 212 30.53 14.42 -12.35
N PHE A 213 30.63 13.24 -12.96
CA PHE A 213 29.84 12.91 -14.14
C PHE A 213 28.35 12.73 -13.84
N MET A 214 27.99 12.14 -12.70
CA MET A 214 26.60 12.05 -12.27
C MET A 214 25.99 13.44 -12.03
N THR A 215 26.75 14.34 -11.43
CA THR A 215 26.33 15.73 -11.22
C THR A 215 26.25 16.49 -12.55
N TRP A 216 27.21 16.30 -13.45
CA TRP A 216 27.19 16.87 -14.80
C TRP A 216 25.95 16.44 -15.60
N TRP A 217 25.60 15.16 -15.52
CA TRP A 217 24.39 14.60 -16.09
C TRP A 217 23.12 15.17 -15.45
N ALA A 218 23.12 15.36 -14.12
CA ALA A 218 22.01 15.97 -13.38
C ALA A 218 21.80 17.45 -13.74
N PHE A 219 22.82 18.17 -14.19
CA PHE A 219 22.69 19.51 -14.76
C PHE A 219 22.13 19.53 -16.19
N ASN A 220 21.64 18.40 -16.69
CA ASN A 220 21.14 18.23 -18.05
C ASN A 220 22.18 18.66 -19.11
N LYS A 221 23.48 18.35 -18.88
CA LYS A 221 24.55 18.54 -19.87
C LYS A 221 24.83 17.24 -20.63
N ASN A 222 25.20 17.34 -21.91
CA ASN A 222 25.44 16.17 -22.76
C ASN A 222 26.78 15.50 -22.41
N LEU A 223 26.75 14.16 -22.29
CA LEU A 223 27.94 13.30 -22.21
C LEU A 223 28.46 13.03 -23.63
N GLY A 224 29.11 14.04 -24.21
CA GLY A 224 29.69 14.00 -25.57
C GLY A 224 31.21 13.85 -25.58
N LYS A 225 31.89 14.47 -26.55
CA LYS A 225 33.36 14.50 -26.64
C LYS A 225 34.12 14.91 -25.36
N PRO A 226 33.72 15.94 -24.58
CA PRO A 226 34.46 16.29 -23.34
C PRO A 226 34.44 15.16 -22.30
N PHE A 227 33.36 14.38 -22.25
CA PHE A 227 33.29 13.19 -21.39
C PHE A 227 34.34 12.16 -21.83
N ALA A 228 34.44 11.88 -23.14
CA ALA A 228 35.41 10.92 -23.68
C ALA A 228 36.87 11.31 -23.42
N TYR A 229 37.23 12.60 -23.52
CA TYR A 229 38.60 13.06 -23.21
C TYR A 229 38.96 12.84 -21.74
N ILE A 230 38.04 13.14 -20.81
CA ILE A 230 38.27 12.91 -19.38
C ILE A 230 38.39 11.40 -19.10
N LEU A 231 37.54 10.55 -19.71
CA LEU A 231 37.67 9.09 -19.57
C LEU A 231 39.03 8.58 -20.07
N ARG A 232 39.57 9.17 -21.14
CA ARG A 232 40.90 8.81 -21.65
C ARG A 232 42.02 9.15 -20.67
N ILE A 233 41.95 10.32 -20.03
CA ILE A 233 42.91 10.71 -18.98
C ILE A 233 42.81 9.74 -17.79
N VAL A 234 41.59 9.44 -17.34
CA VAL A 234 41.35 8.49 -16.24
C VAL A 234 41.83 7.08 -16.59
N SER A 235 41.70 6.64 -17.84
CA SER A 235 42.21 5.32 -18.29
C SER A 235 43.74 5.21 -18.14
N GLY A 236 44.48 6.30 -18.38
CA GLY A 236 45.92 6.34 -18.13
C GLY A 236 46.26 6.22 -16.64
N PHE A 237 45.47 6.87 -15.78
CA PHE A 237 45.62 6.74 -14.33
C PHE A 237 45.28 5.32 -13.83
N VAL A 238 44.23 4.68 -14.37
CA VAL A 238 43.91 3.27 -14.05
C VAL A 238 45.06 2.34 -14.43
N ALA A 239 45.65 2.51 -15.62
CA ALA A 239 46.81 1.71 -16.04
C ALA A 239 47.99 1.87 -15.06
N GLY A 240 48.31 3.11 -14.66
CA GLY A 240 49.32 3.39 -13.65
C GLY A 240 49.01 2.74 -12.30
N HIS A 241 47.76 2.78 -11.85
CA HIS A 241 47.34 2.16 -10.60
C HIS A 241 47.46 0.62 -10.65
N ILE A 242 47.09 -0.03 -11.76
CA ILE A 242 47.27 -1.47 -11.95
C ILE A 242 48.78 -1.84 -11.89
N VAL A 243 49.65 -1.02 -12.49
CA VAL A 243 51.11 -1.21 -12.40
C VAL A 243 51.60 -1.10 -10.95
N VAL A 244 51.11 -0.11 -10.20
CA VAL A 244 51.47 0.04 -8.77
C VAL A 244 51.04 -1.18 -7.96
N ILE A 245 49.82 -1.70 -8.19
CA ILE A 245 49.35 -2.93 -7.52
C ILE A 245 50.22 -4.12 -7.90
N PHE A 246 50.54 -4.27 -9.20
CA PHE A 246 51.39 -5.35 -9.71
C PHE A 246 52.80 -5.31 -9.10
N VAL A 247 53.43 -4.13 -9.08
CA VAL A 247 54.76 -3.92 -8.50
C VAL A 247 54.75 -4.16 -6.99
N TYR A 248 53.67 -3.78 -6.29
CA TYR A 248 53.51 -4.07 -4.86
C TYR A 248 53.37 -5.57 -4.55
N GLN A 249 52.98 -6.41 -5.51
CA GLN A 249 52.97 -7.87 -5.30
C GLN A 249 54.38 -8.48 -5.36
N LEU A 250 55.40 -7.74 -5.82
CA LEU A 250 56.78 -8.22 -5.78
C LEU A 250 57.32 -8.13 -4.34
N MET A 251 57.96 -9.20 -3.87
CA MET A 251 58.45 -9.32 -2.49
C MET A 251 59.28 -8.11 -2.02
N TRP A 252 60.21 -7.61 -2.85
CA TRP A 252 61.06 -6.47 -2.48
C TRP A 252 60.29 -5.19 -2.13
N MET A 253 59.09 -4.99 -2.70
CA MET A 253 58.22 -3.86 -2.38
C MET A 253 57.48 -4.08 -1.06
N GLN A 254 57.05 -5.30 -0.79
CA GLN A 254 56.39 -5.66 0.47
C GLN A 254 57.38 -5.60 1.65
N ASP A 255 58.64 -5.95 1.43
CA ASP A 255 59.71 -5.84 2.44
C ASP A 255 60.01 -4.38 2.80
N LYS A 256 60.05 -3.48 1.79
CA LYS A 256 60.30 -2.05 2.01
C LYS A 256 59.08 -1.30 2.55
N LEU A 257 57.88 -1.71 2.15
CA LEU A 257 56.62 -1.10 2.51
C LEU A 257 55.63 -2.19 2.97
N PRO A 258 55.75 -2.65 4.23
CA PRO A 258 54.83 -3.64 4.77
C PRO A 258 53.42 -3.07 4.91
N ASP A 259 52.42 -3.95 4.84
CA ASP A 259 51.00 -3.62 4.84
C ASP A 259 50.51 -2.88 6.10
N SER A 260 51.24 -3.02 7.21
CA SER A 260 50.98 -2.32 8.48
C SER A 260 51.32 -0.82 8.44
N GLN A 261 52.16 -0.37 7.50
CA GLN A 261 52.53 1.04 7.43
C GLN A 261 51.36 1.93 6.97
N PRO A 262 51.24 3.17 7.49
CA PRO A 262 50.16 4.09 7.12
C PRO A 262 50.08 4.36 5.62
N LEU A 263 51.24 4.47 4.94
CA LEU A 263 51.29 4.75 3.50
C LEU A 263 50.66 3.63 2.66
N ALA A 264 50.92 2.36 2.99
CA ALA A 264 50.31 1.21 2.31
C ALA A 264 48.78 1.20 2.51
N ARG A 265 48.33 1.44 3.74
CA ARG A 265 46.90 1.50 4.10
C ARG A 265 46.16 2.65 3.42
N TYR A 266 46.72 3.87 3.41
CA TYR A 266 46.08 5.04 2.80
C TYR A 266 45.92 4.87 1.28
N LEU A 267 46.91 4.27 0.62
CA LEU A 267 46.85 3.98 -0.81
C LEU A 267 45.98 2.75 -1.14
N GLY A 268 45.67 1.92 -0.14
CA GLY A 268 44.88 0.69 -0.30
C GLY A 268 45.68 -0.48 -0.87
N LEU A 269 47.00 -0.48 -0.68
CA LEU A 269 47.91 -1.52 -1.14
C LEU A 269 47.91 -2.69 -0.12
N ARG A 270 47.59 -3.89 -0.59
CA ARG A 270 47.63 -5.13 0.21
C ARG A 270 48.37 -6.23 -0.54
N ALA A 271 49.05 -7.08 0.22
CA ALA A 271 49.71 -8.27 -0.30
C ALA A 271 48.66 -9.37 -0.48
N LEU A 272 48.34 -9.72 -1.73
CA LEU A 272 47.43 -10.82 -2.07
C LEU A 272 48.12 -12.17 -1.88
N PHE A 273 49.43 -12.18 -2.11
CA PHE A 273 50.32 -13.31 -1.93
C PHE A 273 51.39 -12.93 -0.93
N ASN A 274 51.59 -13.77 0.09
CA ASN A 274 52.64 -13.60 1.08
C ASN A 274 53.77 -14.60 0.78
N THR A 275 55.01 -14.13 0.69
CA THR A 275 56.19 -14.97 0.46
C THR A 275 57.14 -14.82 1.63
N THR A 276 57.31 -15.88 2.42
CA THR A 276 58.26 -15.88 3.55
C THR A 276 59.64 -16.34 3.10
N CYS A 277 60.66 -15.91 3.85
CA CYS A 277 62.05 -16.34 3.61
C CYS A 277 62.34 -17.81 3.97
N SER A 278 61.36 -18.52 4.56
CA SER A 278 61.51 -19.93 4.97
C SER A 278 61.48 -20.89 3.77
N ASP A 279 60.51 -20.72 2.87
CA ASP A 279 60.51 -21.32 1.54
C ASP A 279 59.80 -20.36 0.55
N PRO A 280 60.55 -19.52 -0.18
CA PRO A 280 59.99 -18.47 -1.02
C PRO A 280 59.27 -18.98 -2.29
N ARG A 281 59.25 -20.30 -2.51
CA ARG A 281 58.62 -20.95 -3.66
C ARG A 281 57.15 -21.32 -3.42
N ILE A 282 56.74 -21.36 -2.14
CA ILE A 282 55.37 -21.65 -1.72
C ILE A 282 54.60 -20.33 -1.66
N VAL A 283 53.59 -20.19 -2.51
CA VAL A 283 52.76 -18.99 -2.59
C VAL A 283 51.56 -19.19 -1.66
N GLU A 284 51.58 -18.54 -0.50
CA GLU A 284 50.44 -18.54 0.42
C GLU A 284 49.48 -17.39 0.08
N VAL A 285 48.22 -17.73 -0.16
CA VAL A 285 47.15 -16.74 -0.34
C VAL A 285 46.75 -16.22 1.03
N THR A 286 46.68 -14.89 1.17
CA THR A 286 46.33 -14.25 2.44
C THR A 286 44.83 -14.39 2.78
N ASP A 287 44.50 -14.52 4.07
CA ASP A 287 43.13 -14.69 4.58
C ASP A 287 42.31 -13.37 4.61
N TYR A 288 42.48 -12.49 3.61
CA TYR A 288 41.73 -11.23 3.54
C TYR A 288 40.29 -11.41 3.01
N GLU A 289 39.43 -10.44 3.30
CA GLU A 289 38.06 -10.40 2.77
C GLU A 289 38.05 -10.33 1.22
N ALA A 290 36.97 -10.84 0.61
CA ALA A 290 36.85 -10.98 -0.85
C ALA A 290 36.94 -9.65 -1.63
N ASP A 291 36.66 -8.51 -0.98
CA ASP A 291 36.77 -7.18 -1.57
C ASP A 291 38.19 -6.85 -2.04
N THR A 292 39.20 -7.36 -1.32
CA THR A 292 40.62 -7.18 -1.61
C THR A 292 41.03 -7.89 -2.91
N PHE A 293 40.48 -9.07 -3.17
CA PHE A 293 40.72 -9.86 -4.39
C PHE A 293 39.94 -9.33 -5.60
N VAL A 294 38.75 -8.76 -5.38
CA VAL A 294 37.91 -8.22 -6.46
C VAL A 294 38.42 -6.88 -6.99
N ASN A 295 39.04 -6.05 -6.15
CA ASN A 295 39.49 -4.70 -6.53
C ASN A 295 40.42 -4.67 -7.79
N PRO A 296 41.49 -5.47 -7.89
CA PRO A 296 42.34 -5.49 -9.10
C PRO A 296 41.59 -5.94 -10.37
N LEU A 297 40.72 -6.95 -10.27
CA LEU A 297 39.92 -7.43 -11.40
C LEU A 297 38.96 -6.35 -11.91
N LEU A 298 38.38 -5.59 -10.99
CA LEU A 298 37.47 -4.49 -11.29
C LEU A 298 38.19 -3.29 -11.95
N LEU A 299 39.44 -3.02 -11.55
CA LEU A 299 40.27 -2.00 -12.21
C LEU A 299 40.63 -2.39 -13.65
N VAL A 300 40.93 -3.68 -13.89
CA VAL A 300 41.16 -4.19 -15.26
C VAL A 300 39.88 -4.04 -16.09
N TRP A 301 38.72 -4.45 -15.55
CA TRP A 301 37.43 -4.23 -16.21
C TRP A 301 37.17 -2.75 -16.53
N LEU A 302 37.42 -1.86 -15.56
CA LEU A 302 37.27 -0.42 -15.73
C LEU A 302 38.17 0.11 -16.85
N TYR A 303 39.45 -0.30 -16.89
CA TYR A 303 40.39 0.09 -17.93
C TYR A 303 39.86 -0.24 -19.34
N PHE A 304 39.38 -1.47 -19.53
CA PHE A 304 38.85 -1.93 -20.82
C PHE A 304 37.62 -1.12 -21.24
N ILE A 305 36.67 -0.88 -20.34
CA ILE A 305 35.46 -0.09 -20.65
C ILE A 305 35.82 1.36 -20.98
N LEU A 306 36.68 2.00 -20.19
CA LEU A 306 37.08 3.40 -20.44
C LEU A 306 37.72 3.55 -21.83
N CYS A 307 38.61 2.62 -22.20
CA CYS A 307 39.27 2.62 -23.50
C CYS A 307 38.29 2.39 -24.67
N HIS A 308 37.37 1.43 -24.55
CA HIS A 308 36.39 1.15 -25.59
C HIS A 308 35.39 2.31 -25.75
N GLU A 309 34.81 2.80 -24.67
CA GLU A 309 33.77 3.84 -24.72
C GLU A 309 34.33 5.20 -25.13
N SER A 310 35.53 5.59 -24.64
CA SER A 310 36.19 6.81 -25.12
C SER A 310 36.47 6.74 -26.62
N SER A 311 36.95 5.61 -27.12
CA SER A 311 37.22 5.40 -28.55
C SER A 311 35.93 5.41 -29.39
N LEU A 312 34.86 4.77 -28.92
CA LEU A 312 33.56 4.77 -29.59
C LEU A 312 32.95 6.17 -29.68
N ILE A 313 33.02 6.97 -28.61
CA ILE A 313 32.46 8.33 -28.59
C ILE A 313 33.29 9.29 -29.47
N ILE A 314 34.62 9.13 -29.53
CA ILE A 314 35.51 9.97 -30.34
C ILE A 314 35.36 9.65 -31.84
N ASN A 315 35.25 8.36 -32.18
CA ASN A 315 35.28 7.89 -33.57
C ASN A 315 33.92 7.94 -34.29
N VAL A 316 32.81 8.17 -33.58
CA VAL A 316 31.51 8.38 -34.22
C VAL A 316 31.45 9.77 -34.86
N PRO A 317 31.20 9.89 -36.17
CA PRO A 317 31.07 11.19 -36.82
C PRO A 317 29.84 11.93 -36.28
N ASP A 318 30.01 13.21 -35.92
CA ASP A 318 28.91 14.08 -35.50
C ASP A 318 27.90 14.16 -36.64
N SER A 319 26.68 13.67 -36.41
CA SER A 319 25.57 13.73 -37.38
C SER A 319 25.09 15.14 -37.69
N THR A 320 25.69 16.17 -37.09
CA THR A 320 25.38 17.60 -37.25
C THR A 320 26.15 18.30 -38.37
N ARG A 321 26.97 17.57 -39.16
CA ARG A 321 27.74 18.16 -40.27
C ARG A 321 27.47 17.43 -41.59
N ARG A 322 26.24 17.56 -42.09
CA ARG A 322 25.90 17.39 -43.51
C ARG A 322 25.14 18.62 -43.97
N ASP A 323 25.87 19.70 -44.18
CA ASP A 323 25.47 20.82 -45.03
C ASP A 323 26.70 21.14 -45.90
N ASP A 324 27.07 20.21 -46.80
CA ASP A 324 27.84 20.57 -47.99
C ASP A 324 26.82 20.94 -49.08
N VAL A 325 26.31 22.17 -48.97
CA VAL A 325 25.73 22.90 -50.10
C VAL A 325 26.47 24.23 -50.15
N THR A 326 27.05 24.49 -51.32
CA THR A 326 27.74 25.72 -51.76
C THR A 326 27.32 27.02 -51.03
N PRO A 327 28.28 27.86 -50.61
CA PRO A 327 27.97 29.08 -49.86
C PRO A 327 27.35 30.15 -50.78
N LEU A 328 26.07 30.44 -50.59
CA LEU A 328 25.45 31.73 -50.96
C LEU A 328 25.71 32.76 -49.85
N PRO A 329 25.84 34.06 -50.17
CA PRO A 329 26.27 35.07 -49.20
C PRO A 329 25.17 35.33 -48.16
N LEU A 330 25.57 35.30 -46.89
CA LEU A 330 24.74 35.60 -45.71
C LEU A 330 24.16 37.01 -45.79
N THR A 331 22.84 37.13 -45.66
CA THR A 331 22.14 38.39 -45.37
C THR A 331 21.60 38.38 -43.94
N GLU A 332 21.60 39.56 -43.31
CA GLU A 332 21.56 39.88 -41.87
C GLU A 332 20.22 39.62 -41.12
N ARG A 333 19.40 38.64 -41.51
CA ARG A 333 18.14 38.34 -40.80
C ARG A 333 17.81 36.85 -40.69
N THR A 334 18.60 36.13 -39.90
CA THR A 334 18.23 34.80 -39.39
C THR A 334 18.68 34.62 -37.95
N PRO A 335 17.80 34.25 -36.99
CA PRO A 335 18.22 34.01 -35.62
C PRO A 335 19.02 32.71 -35.53
N LEU A 336 20.17 32.76 -34.85
CA LEU A 336 21.02 31.61 -34.51
C LEU A 336 20.30 30.69 -33.51
N ILE A 337 19.46 29.78 -33.99
CA ILE A 337 18.90 28.70 -33.18
C ILE A 337 19.78 27.46 -33.35
N ARG A 338 20.72 27.27 -32.40
CA ARG A 338 21.41 25.99 -32.23
C ARG A 338 20.48 25.01 -31.50
N GLY A 339 19.66 24.28 -32.27
CA GLY A 339 18.75 23.26 -31.76
C GLY A 339 19.50 22.09 -31.10
N ARG A 340 19.17 21.82 -29.83
CA ARG A 340 19.59 20.62 -29.08
C ARG A 340 18.37 19.71 -28.99
N GLU A 341 18.32 18.65 -29.78
CA GLU A 341 17.27 17.65 -29.64
C GLU A 341 17.51 16.79 -28.39
N SER A 342 16.51 16.74 -27.51
CA SER A 342 16.44 15.80 -26.41
C SER A 342 15.70 14.54 -26.89
N ILE A 343 16.28 13.37 -26.62
CA ILE A 343 15.77 12.04 -27.00
C ILE A 343 14.41 11.69 -26.32
N TYR A 344 13.81 12.61 -25.57
CA TYR A 344 12.51 12.40 -24.90
C TYR A 344 11.29 12.91 -25.69
N ARG A 345 11.46 13.40 -26.92
CA ARG A 345 10.34 13.75 -27.79
C ARG A 345 10.03 12.60 -28.75
N ARG A 346 8.90 11.92 -28.57
CA ARG A 346 8.28 11.18 -29.69
C ARG A 346 7.97 12.22 -30.77
N THR A 347 8.55 12.01 -31.95
CA THR A 347 8.34 12.71 -33.24
C THR A 347 8.44 14.25 -33.20
N PRO A 348 9.53 14.84 -33.72
CA PRO A 348 9.41 16.17 -34.33
C PRO A 348 8.77 15.97 -35.71
N VAL A 349 7.49 16.32 -35.85
CA VAL A 349 6.99 16.70 -37.18
C VAL A 349 7.79 17.95 -37.55
N ARG A 350 8.68 17.83 -38.53
CA ARG A 350 9.46 18.96 -39.04
C ARG A 350 8.47 19.90 -39.75
N ARG A 351 8.00 20.93 -39.06
CA ARG A 351 7.17 21.98 -39.66
C ARG A 351 8.06 22.82 -40.56
N GLY A 352 8.02 22.55 -41.86
CA GLY A 352 8.60 23.43 -42.88
C GLY A 352 7.70 24.63 -43.10
N LEU A 353 8.27 25.84 -43.07
CA LEU A 353 7.60 27.04 -43.57
C LEU A 353 7.80 27.04 -45.08
N VAL A 354 6.73 26.81 -45.84
CA VAL A 354 6.74 27.04 -47.29
C VAL A 354 6.08 28.38 -47.54
N GLN A 355 6.80 29.25 -48.24
CA GLN A 355 6.32 30.54 -48.69
C GLN A 355 5.98 30.40 -50.18
N ASP A 356 4.71 30.54 -50.52
CA ASP A 356 4.28 30.45 -51.91
C ASP A 356 4.70 31.73 -52.67
N ALA A 357 4.77 31.68 -54.00
CA ALA A 357 5.25 32.76 -54.87
C ALA A 357 4.50 34.10 -54.73
N MET A 358 3.39 34.15 -53.97
CA MET A 358 2.65 35.38 -53.63
C MET A 358 2.92 35.90 -52.20
N GLY A 359 3.93 35.37 -51.50
CA GLY A 359 4.36 35.87 -50.19
C GLY A 359 3.52 35.43 -48.98
N SER A 360 2.53 34.56 -49.19
CA SER A 360 1.77 33.92 -48.10
C SER A 360 2.55 32.74 -47.52
N VAL A 361 2.60 32.66 -46.20
CA VAL A 361 3.24 31.57 -45.45
C VAL A 361 2.11 30.67 -44.93
N THR A 362 1.95 29.49 -45.52
CA THR A 362 1.00 28.48 -45.03
C THR A 362 1.75 27.37 -44.30
N ILE A 363 1.20 26.94 -43.17
CA ILE A 363 1.70 25.78 -42.42
C ILE A 363 1.04 24.55 -43.02
N THR A 364 1.70 23.89 -43.97
CA THR A 364 1.25 22.60 -44.49
C THR A 364 1.98 21.48 -43.74
N GLU A 365 1.22 20.58 -43.13
CA GLU A 365 1.74 19.32 -42.59
C GLU A 365 2.08 18.42 -43.80
N VAL A 366 3.36 18.34 -44.15
CA VAL A 366 3.82 17.34 -45.12
C VAL A 366 3.91 16.00 -44.38
N GLU A 367 2.87 15.17 -44.54
CA GLU A 367 2.99 13.74 -44.27
C GLU A 367 3.98 13.15 -45.28
N GLU A 368 5.07 12.53 -44.81
CA GLU A 368 5.86 11.63 -45.65
C GLU A 368 5.01 10.39 -45.98
N GLU A 369 4.19 10.47 -47.03
CA GLU A 369 3.66 9.29 -47.69
C GLU A 369 4.83 8.54 -48.35
N SER A 370 5.26 7.44 -47.72
CA SER A 370 6.01 6.40 -48.43
C SER A 370 5.11 5.78 -49.52
N PRO A 371 5.62 5.44 -50.71
CA PRO A 371 4.81 4.80 -51.75
C PRO A 371 4.31 3.44 -51.23
N LYS A 372 3.00 3.30 -51.05
CA LYS A 372 2.38 2.01 -50.75
C LYS A 372 2.26 1.20 -52.05
N GLU A 373 2.99 0.10 -52.15
CA GLU A 373 2.57 -1.00 -53.00
C GLU A 373 1.29 -1.64 -52.41
N PRO A 374 0.27 -1.94 -53.23
CA PRO A 374 -0.98 -2.50 -52.75
C PRO A 374 -0.85 -4.02 -52.59
N GLY A 375 -0.97 -4.50 -51.35
CA GLY A 375 -1.36 -5.88 -51.07
C GLY A 375 -0.35 -6.72 -50.27
N SER A 376 -0.30 -6.54 -48.95
CA SER A 376 -0.22 -7.62 -47.97
C SER A 376 -0.28 -7.06 -46.54
N PRO A 377 -0.94 -7.73 -45.58
CA PRO A 377 -0.96 -7.29 -44.19
C PRO A 377 0.35 -7.74 -43.53
N VAL A 378 1.41 -6.93 -43.61
CA VAL A 378 2.60 -7.16 -42.78
C VAL A 378 2.32 -6.56 -41.42
N THR A 379 1.94 -7.41 -40.47
CA THR A 379 2.10 -7.16 -39.04
C THR A 379 3.57 -6.87 -38.77
N ASP A 380 3.90 -5.59 -38.60
CA ASP A 380 5.22 -5.14 -38.19
C ASP A 380 5.44 -5.57 -36.74
N SER A 381 5.86 -6.82 -36.55
CA SER A 381 6.21 -7.39 -35.26
C SER A 381 7.53 -6.78 -34.81
N GLY A 382 7.46 -5.59 -34.20
CA GLY A 382 8.55 -5.05 -33.40
C GLY A 382 9.00 -6.13 -32.41
N GLY A 383 10.31 -6.44 -32.42
CA GLY A 383 10.83 -7.53 -31.60
C GLY A 383 10.51 -7.33 -30.13
N ILE A 384 10.48 -8.42 -29.35
CA ILE A 384 10.25 -8.41 -27.89
C ILE A 384 11.13 -7.36 -27.19
N VAL A 385 12.35 -7.13 -27.71
CA VAL A 385 13.31 -6.14 -27.23
C VAL A 385 12.82 -4.70 -27.42
N ASP A 386 12.20 -4.35 -28.55
CA ASP A 386 11.69 -3.00 -28.80
C ASP A 386 10.44 -2.70 -27.96
N ILE A 387 9.60 -3.71 -27.74
CA ILE A 387 8.45 -3.63 -26.82
C ILE A 387 8.95 -3.43 -25.39
N ALA A 388 9.93 -4.22 -24.95
CA ALA A 388 10.54 -4.10 -23.63
C ALA A 388 11.26 -2.75 -23.45
N LEU A 389 11.97 -2.27 -24.47
CA LEU A 389 12.67 -0.98 -24.44
C LEU A 389 11.67 0.18 -24.33
N ASN A 390 10.59 0.15 -25.13
CA ASN A 390 9.54 1.17 -25.06
C ASN A 390 8.80 1.15 -23.71
N ALA A 391 8.56 -0.04 -23.15
CA ALA A 391 8.01 -0.19 -21.81
C ALA A 391 8.95 0.37 -20.73
N CYS A 392 10.25 0.05 -20.81
CA CYS A 392 11.27 0.60 -19.92
C CYS A 392 11.34 2.13 -20.02
N ILE A 393 11.32 2.70 -21.23
CA ILE A 393 11.32 4.15 -21.43
C ILE A 393 10.07 4.78 -20.81
N ALA A 394 8.88 4.19 -20.99
CA ALA A 394 7.66 4.67 -20.37
C ALA A 394 7.72 4.60 -18.83
N ILE A 395 8.31 3.53 -18.26
CA ILE A 395 8.55 3.41 -16.82
C ILE A 395 9.53 4.48 -16.34
N PHE A 396 10.64 4.70 -17.04
CA PHE A 396 11.60 5.75 -16.68
C PHE A 396 11.00 7.16 -16.79
N GLN A 397 10.14 7.42 -17.79
CA GLN A 397 9.41 8.68 -17.91
C GLN A 397 8.42 8.86 -16.76
N PHE A 398 7.71 7.81 -16.37
CA PHE A 398 6.82 7.85 -15.21
C PHE A 398 7.61 8.10 -13.92
N ILE A 399 8.70 7.37 -13.69
CA ILE A 399 9.60 7.57 -12.55
C ILE A 399 10.11 9.00 -12.50
N ALA A 400 10.55 9.55 -13.63
CA ALA A 400 10.99 10.94 -13.74
C ALA A 400 9.85 11.92 -13.43
N GLN A 401 8.62 11.68 -13.89
CA GLN A 401 7.47 12.54 -13.57
C GLN A 401 7.07 12.49 -12.08
N THR A 402 7.24 11.33 -11.43
CA THR A 402 6.95 11.12 -10.01
C THR A 402 8.17 11.30 -9.10
N SER A 403 9.31 11.75 -9.63
CA SER A 403 10.59 11.70 -8.90
C SER A 403 10.59 12.59 -7.66
N TYR A 404 9.80 13.66 -7.64
CA TYR A 404 9.66 14.53 -6.47
C TYR A 404 9.07 13.80 -5.25
N ILE A 405 8.13 12.87 -5.45
CA ILE A 405 7.56 12.05 -4.37
C ILE A 405 8.61 11.03 -3.92
N ALA A 406 9.25 10.35 -4.88
CA ALA A 406 10.30 9.37 -4.60
C ALA A 406 11.48 9.98 -3.82
N THR A 407 11.89 11.19 -4.19
CA THR A 407 12.92 11.97 -3.49
C THR A 407 12.54 12.26 -2.05
N ASN A 408 11.28 12.63 -1.81
CA ASN A 408 10.79 12.89 -0.46
C ASN A 408 10.80 11.62 0.42
N ILE A 409 10.36 10.49 -0.13
CA ILE A 409 10.39 9.18 0.56
C ILE A 409 11.83 8.73 0.84
N ILE A 410 12.75 8.94 -0.11
CA ILE A 410 14.15 8.53 0.04
C ILE A 410 14.87 9.37 1.09
N MET A 411 14.61 10.68 1.20
CA MET A 411 15.16 11.49 2.29
C MET A 411 14.79 10.90 3.66
N MET A 412 13.54 10.50 3.83
CA MET A 412 13.06 9.86 5.07
C MET A 412 13.72 8.49 5.27
N THR A 413 13.74 7.65 4.23
CA THR A 413 14.32 6.30 4.27
C THR A 413 15.82 6.35 4.62
N TRP A 414 16.56 7.30 4.05
CA TRP A 414 17.98 7.51 4.38
C TRP A 414 18.15 7.83 5.86
N SER A 415 17.37 8.78 6.39
CA SER A 415 17.49 9.18 7.79
C SER A 415 17.14 8.08 8.80
N ILE A 416 16.21 7.20 8.45
CA ILE A 416 15.81 6.08 9.31
C ILE A 416 16.83 4.93 9.21
N THR A 417 17.32 4.61 8.02
CA THR A 417 18.29 3.51 7.80
C THR A 417 19.67 3.82 8.38
N TYR A 418 20.10 5.08 8.31
CA TYR A 418 21.36 5.55 8.88
C TYR A 418 21.06 6.64 9.91
N HIS A 419 20.63 6.21 11.10
CA HIS A 419 20.25 7.10 12.20
C HIS A 419 21.44 7.97 12.65
N SER A 420 21.33 9.29 12.47
CA SER A 420 22.34 10.26 12.90
C SER A 420 21.80 11.70 12.98
N TRP A 421 22.53 12.62 13.62
CA TRP A 421 22.17 14.04 13.66
C TRP A 421 22.22 14.72 12.29
N ILE A 422 23.19 14.34 11.46
CA ILE A 422 23.29 14.87 10.09
C ILE A 422 22.11 14.36 9.26
N THR A 423 21.74 13.08 9.35
CA THR A 423 20.59 12.58 8.59
C THR A 423 19.23 13.04 9.15
N PHE A 424 19.17 13.46 10.42
CA PHE A 424 17.98 14.11 11.01
C PHE A 424 17.54 15.37 10.23
N VAL A 425 18.50 16.13 9.69
CA VAL A 425 18.20 17.30 8.85
C VAL A 425 17.40 16.89 7.60
N LEU A 426 17.71 15.74 6.99
CA LEU A 426 16.95 15.21 5.85
C LEU A 426 15.53 14.80 6.26
N LEU A 427 15.36 14.22 7.46
CA LEU A 427 14.04 13.86 7.99
C LEU A 427 13.16 15.09 8.22
N LEU A 428 13.71 16.12 8.85
CA LEU A 428 13.02 17.39 9.06
C LEU A 428 12.68 18.08 7.74
N TRP A 429 13.63 18.09 6.79
CA TRP A 429 13.40 18.68 5.47
C TRP A 429 12.30 17.95 4.72
N ALA A 430 12.33 16.61 4.71
CA ALA A 430 11.30 15.80 4.07
C ALA A 430 9.91 16.01 4.70
N SER A 431 9.86 16.07 6.03
CA SER A 431 8.63 16.33 6.76
C SER A 431 8.08 17.73 6.49
N ALA A 432 8.95 18.74 6.39
CA ALA A 432 8.57 20.09 5.97
C ALA A 432 8.06 20.12 4.51
N MET A 433 8.68 19.36 3.60
CA MET A 433 8.22 19.26 2.20
C MET A 433 6.82 18.67 2.10
N TRP A 434 6.42 17.76 3.00
CA TRP A 434 5.05 17.26 3.05
C TRP A 434 4.02 18.35 3.41
N LEU A 435 4.41 19.37 4.19
CA LEU A 435 3.53 20.47 4.60
C LEU A 435 3.37 21.56 3.53
N VAL A 436 4.28 21.67 2.56
CA VAL A 436 4.28 22.80 1.61
C VAL A 436 3.21 22.62 0.52
N PRO A 437 2.40 23.66 0.23
CA PRO A 437 1.49 23.63 -0.91
C PRO A 437 2.29 23.59 -2.23
N ASN A 438 1.83 22.78 -3.20
CA ASN A 438 2.55 22.49 -4.45
C ASN A 438 3.94 21.85 -4.24
N GLN A 439 3.97 20.75 -3.49
CA GLN A 439 5.16 19.95 -3.17
C GLN A 439 6.12 19.76 -4.34
N ARG A 440 5.61 19.46 -5.54
CA ARG A 440 6.42 19.29 -6.76
C ARG A 440 7.33 20.48 -7.04
N LYS A 441 6.78 21.71 -7.02
CA LYS A 441 7.54 22.93 -7.34
C LYS A 441 8.58 23.22 -6.25
N ALA A 442 8.21 23.06 -4.99
CA ALA A 442 9.10 23.26 -3.85
C ALA A 442 10.26 22.24 -3.84
N MET A 443 9.95 20.97 -4.15
CA MET A 443 10.93 19.89 -4.22
C MET A 443 11.92 20.11 -5.38
N LEU A 444 11.42 20.47 -6.57
CA LEU A 444 12.30 20.79 -7.70
C LEU A 444 13.22 21.98 -7.40
N ARG A 445 12.71 23.01 -6.69
CA ARG A 445 13.52 24.18 -6.28
C ARG A 445 14.58 23.86 -5.23
N SER A 446 14.30 22.93 -4.32
CA SER A 446 15.27 22.52 -3.27
C SER A 446 16.26 21.45 -3.72
N SER A 447 15.99 20.77 -4.84
CA SER A 447 16.85 19.72 -5.41
C SER A 447 18.36 20.03 -5.50
N PRO A 448 18.85 21.23 -5.91
CA PRO A 448 20.29 21.48 -5.96
C PRO A 448 20.95 21.45 -4.58
N PHE A 449 20.28 21.99 -3.55
CA PHE A 449 20.80 21.97 -2.17
C PHE A 449 20.88 20.55 -1.63
N LEU A 450 19.88 19.72 -1.93
CA LEU A 450 19.87 18.31 -1.53
C LEU A 450 20.97 17.49 -2.19
N VAL A 451 21.25 17.74 -3.47
CA VAL A 451 22.35 17.06 -4.16
C VAL A 451 23.70 17.45 -3.55
N ILE A 452 23.93 18.73 -3.28
CA ILE A 452 25.17 19.21 -2.62
C ILE A 452 25.32 18.56 -1.24
N TYR A 453 24.24 18.58 -0.45
CA TYR A 453 24.24 17.98 0.88
C TYR A 453 24.51 16.48 0.82
N ALA A 454 23.87 15.76 -0.11
CA ALA A 454 24.06 14.32 -0.22
C ALA A 454 25.44 13.94 -0.76
N ILE A 455 26.05 14.76 -1.62
CA ILE A 455 27.47 14.60 -1.99
C ILE A 455 28.33 14.74 -0.74
N PHE A 456 28.11 15.74 0.11
CA PHE A 456 28.82 15.87 1.38
C PHE A 456 28.68 14.61 2.26
N LEU A 457 27.48 14.02 2.36
CA LEU A 457 27.27 12.76 3.10
C LEU A 457 28.01 11.57 2.49
N LEU A 458 28.06 11.47 1.17
CA LEU A 458 28.80 10.43 0.47
C LEU A 458 30.31 10.58 0.66
N LEU A 459 30.83 11.80 0.63
CA LEU A 459 32.25 12.07 0.90
C LEU A 459 32.63 11.75 2.34
N ALA A 460 31.78 12.14 3.30
CA ALA A 460 31.94 11.76 4.70
C ALA A 460 31.95 10.23 4.88
N GLN A 461 31.00 9.51 4.25
CA GLN A 461 30.96 8.05 4.32
C GLN A 461 32.19 7.41 3.65
N TYR A 462 32.65 7.96 2.52
CA TYR A 462 33.84 7.47 1.83
C TYR A 462 35.08 7.59 2.72
N LEU A 463 35.25 8.74 3.39
CA LEU A 463 36.36 8.99 4.30
C LEU A 463 36.35 8.03 5.51
N TYR A 464 35.19 7.86 6.15
CA TYR A 464 35.01 6.94 7.28
C TYR A 464 34.94 5.46 6.86
N GLY A 465 34.90 5.17 5.55
CA GLY A 465 35.04 3.83 4.99
C GLY A 465 36.48 3.44 4.66
N MET A 466 37.44 4.36 4.79
CA MET A 466 38.87 4.05 4.64
C MET A 466 39.41 3.33 5.88
N ASP A 467 40.46 2.54 5.68
CA ASP A 467 41.11 1.74 6.72
C ASP A 467 42.05 2.60 7.60
N LEU A 468 41.44 3.49 8.43
CA LEU A 468 42.10 4.42 9.35
C LEU A 468 41.95 3.99 10.83
N THR A 469 43.02 4.09 11.62
CA THR A 469 42.99 3.70 13.04
C THR A 469 42.26 4.73 13.92
N GLU A 470 41.90 4.34 15.15
CA GLU A 470 41.25 5.25 16.11
C GLU A 470 42.11 6.46 16.50
N THR A 471 43.44 6.36 16.36
CA THR A 471 44.38 7.45 16.60
C THR A 471 44.41 8.49 15.48
N GLU A 472 44.13 8.07 14.24
CA GLU A 472 44.19 8.92 13.04
C GLU A 472 42.86 9.64 12.79
N LEU A 473 41.75 8.92 13.02
CA LEU A 473 40.39 9.44 12.88
C LEU A 473 39.54 8.90 14.04
N PRO A 474 39.49 9.58 15.19
CA PRO A 474 38.79 9.06 16.37
C PRO A 474 37.27 9.06 16.18
N GLU A 475 36.59 8.00 16.63
CA GLU A 475 35.12 7.98 16.74
C GLU A 475 34.58 8.72 17.97
N ASN A 476 35.44 9.00 18.95
CA ASN A 476 35.10 9.74 20.17
C ASN A 476 36.10 10.87 20.39
N ILE A 477 35.63 12.12 20.45
CA ILE A 477 36.47 13.29 20.77
C ILE A 477 35.91 13.93 22.03
N GLN A 478 36.71 13.99 23.10
CA GLN A 478 36.40 14.75 24.34
C GLN A 478 34.99 14.47 24.92
N GLY A 479 34.53 13.22 24.90
CA GLY A 479 33.20 12.82 25.40
C GLY A 479 32.05 12.91 24.39
N TRP A 480 32.29 13.41 23.18
CA TRP A 480 31.30 13.45 22.09
C TRP A 480 31.46 12.25 21.17
N ASN A 481 30.38 11.49 20.98
CA ASN A 481 30.34 10.31 20.14
C ASN A 481 30.05 10.69 18.67
N LEU A 482 31.07 10.72 17.82
CA LEU A 482 30.94 11.11 16.40
C LEU A 482 30.12 10.10 15.58
N LYS A 483 30.02 8.86 16.06
CA LYS A 483 29.13 7.84 15.49
C LYS A 483 27.68 8.33 15.44
N GLN A 484 27.22 9.05 16.47
CA GLN A 484 25.87 9.61 16.53
C GLN A 484 25.66 10.80 15.61
N ILE A 485 26.73 11.58 15.37
CA ILE A 485 26.67 12.70 14.43
C ILE A 485 26.45 12.16 13.00
N GLY A 486 27.00 10.98 12.70
CA GLY A 486 26.83 10.26 11.44
C GLY A 486 28.14 9.76 10.84
N PHE A 487 29.22 9.87 11.61
CA PHE A 487 30.57 9.51 11.22
C PHE A 487 30.93 8.17 11.86
N SER A 488 30.42 7.08 11.30
CA SER A 488 30.66 5.71 11.78
C SER A 488 31.66 4.99 10.88
N LYS A 489 32.68 4.35 11.45
CA LYS A 489 33.57 3.50 10.65
C LYS A 489 32.89 2.16 10.34
N THR A 490 33.04 1.72 9.09
CA THR A 490 32.58 0.39 8.66
C THR A 490 33.78 -0.45 8.29
N LYS A 491 34.24 -1.28 9.23
CA LYS A 491 35.45 -2.11 9.08
C LYS A 491 35.23 -3.35 8.20
N HIS A 492 34.00 -3.85 8.11
CA HIS A 492 33.63 -5.00 7.30
C HIS A 492 32.81 -4.55 6.09
N PHE A 493 33.21 -4.94 4.87
CA PHE A 493 32.53 -4.63 3.60
C PHE A 493 32.10 -3.14 3.45
N PRO A 494 33.03 -2.20 3.29
CA PRO A 494 32.75 -0.75 3.18
C PRO A 494 31.89 -0.38 1.96
N LEU A 495 31.81 -1.24 0.94
CA LEU A 495 30.94 -1.07 -0.22
C LEU A 495 29.45 -0.98 0.17
N LYS A 496 29.01 -1.78 1.16
CA LYS A 496 27.58 -1.91 1.50
C LYS A 496 26.93 -0.56 1.86
N PRO A 497 27.43 0.22 2.84
CA PRO A 497 26.84 1.51 3.17
C PRO A 497 26.98 2.54 2.03
N LEU A 498 28.08 2.51 1.29
CA LEU A 498 28.33 3.44 0.20
C LEU A 498 27.38 3.20 -0.99
N LEU A 499 27.11 1.93 -1.31
CA LEU A 499 26.16 1.51 -2.34
C LEU A 499 24.73 1.99 -2.03
N PHE A 500 24.23 1.72 -0.82
CA PHE A 500 22.88 2.13 -0.45
C PHE A 500 22.73 3.66 -0.44
N LYS A 501 23.71 4.39 0.12
CA LYS A 501 23.69 5.86 0.09
C LYS A 501 23.75 6.42 -1.33
N THR A 502 24.53 5.81 -2.23
CA THR A 502 24.62 6.24 -3.64
C THR A 502 23.33 5.92 -4.42
N LEU A 503 22.66 4.81 -4.10
CA LEU A 503 21.36 4.49 -4.66
C LEU A 503 20.29 5.51 -4.22
N PHE A 504 20.36 5.98 -2.97
CA PHE A 504 19.51 7.08 -2.51
C PHE A 504 19.80 8.41 -3.24
N THR A 505 21.08 8.77 -3.47
CA THR A 505 21.41 10.00 -4.23
C THR A 505 20.98 9.96 -5.69
N MET A 506 20.81 8.77 -6.28
CA MET A 506 20.34 8.63 -7.66
C MET A 506 19.03 9.37 -7.89
N MET A 507 18.07 9.29 -6.97
CA MET A 507 16.81 10.02 -7.11
C MET A 507 16.98 11.53 -6.94
N PHE A 508 17.94 11.99 -6.14
CA PHE A 508 18.23 13.42 -6.02
C PHE A 508 18.80 13.97 -7.34
N TRP A 509 19.68 13.22 -7.99
CA TRP A 509 20.18 13.57 -9.33
C TRP A 509 19.09 13.56 -10.40
N ILE A 510 18.18 12.57 -10.40
CA ILE A 510 17.04 12.52 -11.33
C ILE A 510 16.14 13.74 -11.14
N THR A 511 15.82 14.10 -9.90
CA THR A 511 14.97 15.25 -9.60
C THR A 511 15.65 16.58 -9.96
N LEU A 512 16.96 16.72 -9.72
CA LEU A 512 17.71 17.89 -10.19
C LEU A 512 17.73 17.96 -11.72
N LYS A 513 17.89 16.82 -12.40
CA LYS A 513 17.81 16.74 -13.87
C LYS A 513 16.45 17.17 -14.37
N GLN A 514 15.37 16.68 -13.76
CA GLN A 514 14.02 17.10 -14.08
C GLN A 514 13.84 18.61 -13.87
N HIS A 515 14.32 19.17 -12.75
CA HIS A 515 14.24 20.60 -12.49
C HIS A 515 14.93 21.43 -13.58
N ASN A 516 16.15 21.04 -13.97
CA ASN A 516 16.90 21.73 -15.01
C ASN A 516 16.31 21.53 -16.40
N GLN A 517 15.73 20.35 -16.69
CA GLN A 517 15.03 20.07 -17.93
C GLN A 517 13.78 20.95 -18.07
N GLU A 518 12.92 21.00 -17.06
CA GLU A 518 11.73 21.87 -17.06
C GLU A 518 12.08 23.35 -17.17
N LYS A 519 13.14 23.78 -16.48
CA LYS A 519 13.64 25.16 -16.58
C LYS A 519 14.15 25.49 -17.99
N TRP A 520 14.75 24.53 -18.68
CA TRP A 520 15.22 24.69 -20.05
C TRP A 520 14.05 24.69 -21.04
N ASP A 521 13.10 23.76 -20.88
CA ASP A 521 11.90 23.68 -21.71
C ASP A 521 11.06 24.95 -21.61
N ALA A 522 10.88 25.52 -20.41
CA ALA A 522 10.14 26.76 -20.22
C ALA A 522 10.80 27.96 -20.92
N ARG A 523 12.14 28.05 -20.90
CA ARG A 523 12.90 29.10 -21.61
C ARG A 523 12.79 28.97 -23.13
N ASN A 524 12.76 27.75 -23.64
CA ASN A 524 12.62 27.51 -25.07
C ASN A 524 11.20 27.82 -25.55
N GLN A 525 10.17 27.49 -24.76
CA GLN A 525 8.79 27.83 -25.07
C GLN A 525 8.58 29.35 -25.11
N SER A 526 9.09 30.09 -24.12
CA SER A 526 9.01 31.57 -24.13
C SER A 526 9.75 32.19 -25.31
N ALA A 527 10.92 31.65 -25.69
CA ALA A 527 11.64 32.12 -26.86
C ALA A 527 10.89 31.83 -28.18
N LEU A 528 10.17 30.71 -28.27
CA LEU A 528 9.32 30.36 -29.40
C LEU A 528 8.07 31.27 -29.48
N GLU A 529 7.47 31.59 -28.34
CA GLU A 529 6.35 32.54 -28.25
C GLU A 529 6.77 33.96 -28.65
N ASP A 530 7.94 34.43 -28.22
CA ASP A 530 8.50 35.73 -28.62
C ASP A 530 8.85 35.80 -30.13
N ILE A 531 9.30 34.68 -30.72
CA ILE A 531 9.56 34.59 -32.17
C ILE A 531 8.25 34.48 -32.97
N ALA A 532 7.19 33.89 -32.41
CA ALA A 532 5.87 33.78 -33.03
C ALA A 532 5.01 35.06 -32.89
N ALA A 533 5.40 35.99 -32.01
CA ALA A 533 4.71 37.26 -31.77
C ALA A 533 4.48 38.16 -33.02
N PRO A 534 5.29 38.14 -34.10
CA PRO A 534 4.99 38.92 -35.30
C PRO A 534 3.94 38.31 -36.23
N LEU A 535 3.55 37.04 -36.04
CA LEU A 535 2.59 36.34 -36.91
C LEU A 535 1.29 36.04 -36.15
N GLN A 536 0.42 37.05 -36.05
CA GLN A 536 -0.98 36.86 -35.64
C GLN A 536 -1.74 36.09 -36.73
N ILE A 537 -1.69 34.76 -36.71
CA ILE A 537 -2.67 33.91 -37.40
C ILE A 537 -3.21 32.91 -36.37
N GLY A 538 -4.52 32.97 -36.16
CA GLY A 538 -5.23 32.28 -35.08
C GLY A 538 -5.00 30.78 -35.07
N VAL A 539 -4.19 30.30 -34.12
CA VAL A 539 -4.12 28.89 -33.73
C VAL A 539 -5.22 28.60 -32.72
N GLY A 540 -6.46 28.83 -33.12
CA GLY A 540 -7.65 28.37 -32.42
C GLY A 540 -8.38 27.39 -33.34
N THR A 541 -8.63 26.17 -32.87
CA THR A 541 -9.63 25.21 -33.40
C THR A 541 -9.25 24.15 -34.46
N ALA A 542 -8.01 24.02 -34.93
CA ALA A 542 -7.65 22.94 -35.89
C ALA A 542 -6.86 21.74 -35.29
N ALA A 543 -6.54 21.73 -34.00
CA ALA A 543 -5.81 20.61 -33.36
C ALA A 543 -6.76 19.49 -32.83
N GLY A 544 -7.95 19.35 -33.42
CA GLY A 544 -9.04 18.50 -32.89
C GLY A 544 -9.40 17.27 -33.72
N VAL A 545 -8.91 17.12 -34.95
CA VAL A 545 -9.39 16.06 -35.85
C VAL A 545 -8.25 15.47 -36.68
N SER A 546 -7.34 14.76 -36.01
CA SER A 546 -6.52 13.73 -36.65
C SER A 546 -6.58 12.48 -35.77
N GLY A 547 -7.23 11.44 -36.32
CA GLY A 547 -7.52 10.19 -35.64
C GLY A 547 -6.26 9.34 -35.49
N ASP A 548 -5.51 9.59 -34.42
CA ASP A 548 -4.40 8.76 -33.98
C ASP A 548 -4.95 7.49 -33.28
N PRO A 549 -4.55 6.25 -33.64
CA PRO A 549 -4.98 5.02 -32.94
C PRO A 549 -4.64 5.00 -31.44
N ASN A 550 -3.76 5.91 -30.97
CA ASN A 550 -3.50 6.17 -29.55
C ASN A 550 -4.57 7.04 -28.84
N ALA A 551 -5.54 7.59 -29.58
CA ALA A 551 -6.66 8.35 -29.00
C ALA A 551 -7.66 7.46 -28.26
N ALA A 552 -7.80 6.19 -28.65
CA ALA A 552 -8.69 5.24 -27.98
C ALA A 552 -8.15 4.81 -26.61
N THR A 553 -6.84 4.54 -26.51
CA THR A 553 -6.16 4.23 -25.24
C THR A 553 -6.07 5.46 -24.34
N SER A 554 -5.82 6.66 -24.88
CA SER A 554 -5.86 7.90 -24.10
C SER A 554 -7.27 8.26 -23.61
N ASN A 555 -8.32 7.97 -24.39
CA ASN A 555 -9.70 8.13 -23.97
C ASN A 555 -10.12 7.14 -22.88
N LEU A 556 -9.67 5.88 -22.97
CA LEU A 556 -9.89 4.87 -21.94
C LEU A 556 -9.12 5.22 -20.66
N ILE A 557 -7.84 5.59 -20.75
CA ILE A 557 -7.03 6.04 -19.62
C ILE A 557 -7.61 7.31 -19.00
N ARG A 558 -8.14 8.25 -19.79
CA ARG A 558 -8.83 9.45 -19.30
C ARG A 558 -10.14 9.10 -18.58
N LYS A 559 -10.94 8.18 -19.14
CA LYS A 559 -12.18 7.70 -18.50
C LYS A 559 -11.88 6.94 -17.20
N ILE A 560 -10.86 6.08 -17.20
CA ILE A 560 -10.40 5.37 -15.99
C ILE A 560 -9.86 6.38 -14.98
N GLY A 561 -9.05 7.36 -15.39
CA GLY A 561 -8.52 8.40 -14.52
C GLY A 561 -9.62 9.24 -13.87
N GLN A 562 -10.65 9.62 -14.64
CA GLN A 562 -11.83 10.32 -14.11
C GLN A 562 -12.65 9.43 -13.17
N PHE A 563 -12.85 8.15 -13.51
CA PHE A 563 -13.53 7.19 -12.65
C PHE A 563 -12.77 6.99 -11.33
N THR A 564 -11.48 6.69 -11.39
CA THR A 564 -10.59 6.52 -10.24
C THR A 564 -10.56 7.77 -9.37
N ARG A 565 -10.43 8.97 -9.96
CA ARG A 565 -10.53 10.22 -9.21
C ARG A 565 -11.89 10.36 -8.53
N SER A 566 -12.99 10.07 -9.22
CA SER A 566 -14.34 10.14 -8.61
C SER A 566 -14.57 9.10 -7.50
N VAL A 567 -13.92 7.95 -7.55
CA VAL A 567 -14.00 6.91 -6.51
C VAL A 567 -13.15 7.32 -5.31
N LEU A 568 -11.90 7.72 -5.55
CA LEU A 568 -10.98 8.15 -4.49
C LEU A 568 -11.54 9.38 -3.76
N THR A 569 -12.05 10.41 -4.46
CA THR A 569 -12.64 11.58 -3.79
C THR A 569 -13.79 11.23 -2.85
N LYS A 570 -14.56 10.16 -3.13
CA LYS A 570 -15.70 9.74 -2.29
C LYS A 570 -15.27 8.90 -1.09
N PHE A 571 -14.27 8.03 -1.24
CA PHE A 571 -13.95 7.00 -0.25
C PHE A 571 -12.63 7.23 0.49
N TRP A 572 -11.74 8.11 0.01
CA TRP A 572 -10.42 8.30 0.63
C TRP A 572 -10.50 8.81 2.08
N ILE A 573 -11.50 9.63 2.39
CA ILE A 573 -11.72 10.10 3.77
C ILE A 573 -12.00 8.95 4.75
N TRP A 574 -12.67 7.88 4.30
CA TRP A 574 -12.90 6.68 5.11
C TRP A 574 -11.60 5.91 5.33
N VAL A 575 -10.77 5.78 4.29
CA VAL A 575 -9.45 5.16 4.39
C VAL A 575 -8.60 5.88 5.45
N VAL A 576 -8.54 7.21 5.38
CA VAL A 576 -7.74 8.00 6.33
C VAL A 576 -8.30 7.91 7.76
N ALA A 577 -9.62 7.98 7.93
CA ALA A 577 -10.25 7.86 9.25
C ALA A 577 -10.04 6.47 9.87
N CYS A 578 -10.13 5.39 9.08
CA CYS A 578 -9.87 4.03 9.55
C CYS A 578 -8.41 3.81 9.92
N ILE A 579 -7.46 4.36 9.15
CA ILE A 579 -6.02 4.26 9.47
C ILE A 579 -5.72 5.02 10.77
N LEU A 580 -6.25 6.25 10.93
CA LEU A 580 -6.10 7.02 12.16
C LEU A 580 -6.60 6.24 13.38
N PHE A 581 -7.77 5.61 13.25
CA PHE A 581 -8.34 4.78 14.31
C PHE A 581 -7.48 3.54 14.60
N THR A 582 -6.96 2.88 13.56
CA THR A 582 -6.12 1.68 13.68
C THR A 582 -4.79 1.96 14.38
N ILE A 583 -4.14 3.09 14.07
CA ILE A 583 -2.88 3.51 14.72
C ILE A 583 -3.07 3.73 16.23
N GLY A 584 -4.26 4.20 16.64
CA GLY A 584 -4.59 4.37 18.05
C GLY A 584 -4.75 3.05 18.82
N ILE A 585 -5.00 1.92 18.15
CA ILE A 585 -5.28 0.61 18.77
C ILE A 585 -4.10 -0.35 18.67
N VAL A 586 -3.39 -0.36 17.54
CA VAL A 586 -2.39 -1.40 17.25
C VAL A 586 -1.13 -1.27 18.11
N GLY A 587 -0.66 -2.42 18.61
CA GLY A 587 0.66 -2.63 19.22
C GLY A 587 0.61 -3.10 20.66
N ASP A 588 1.70 -3.71 21.10
CA ASP A 588 1.73 -4.53 22.33
C ASP A 588 1.70 -3.71 23.62
N ARG A 589 2.29 -2.50 23.59
CA ARG A 589 2.23 -1.54 24.70
C ARG A 589 1.36 -0.35 24.35
N MET A 590 0.54 0.05 25.31
CA MET A 590 -0.28 1.27 25.20
C MET A 590 0.56 2.48 25.59
N THR A 591 0.58 3.49 24.71
CA THR A 591 1.38 4.70 24.90
C THR A 591 0.53 5.96 24.84
N ILE A 592 0.95 7.02 25.51
CA ILE A 592 0.21 8.31 25.52
C ILE A 592 0.02 8.85 24.09
N PHE A 593 1.03 8.69 23.22
CA PHE A 593 0.90 9.08 21.80
C PHE A 593 -0.26 8.37 21.09
N LYS A 594 -0.47 7.08 21.34
CA LYS A 594 -1.60 6.33 20.77
C LYS A 594 -2.94 6.77 21.38
N ILE A 595 -2.98 7.09 22.67
CA ILE A 595 -4.19 7.63 23.33
C ILE A 595 -4.63 8.93 22.66
N ILE A 596 -3.68 9.82 22.36
CA ILE A 596 -3.98 11.10 21.68
C ILE A 596 -4.47 10.85 20.25
N TYR A 597 -3.87 9.92 19.50
CA TYR A 597 -4.39 9.54 18.18
C TYR A 597 -5.83 9.01 18.25
N MET A 598 -6.12 8.15 19.23
CA MET A 598 -7.49 7.67 19.45
C MET A 598 -8.44 8.82 19.80
N ALA A 599 -8.04 9.73 20.69
CA ALA A 599 -8.85 10.89 21.05
C ALA A 599 -9.18 11.77 19.85
N MET A 600 -8.21 12.01 18.95
CA MET A 600 -8.44 12.72 17.69
C MET A 600 -9.38 11.94 16.75
N ALA A 601 -9.22 10.62 16.64
CA ALA A 601 -10.08 9.77 15.82
C ALA A 601 -11.55 9.82 16.30
N LEU A 602 -11.75 9.68 17.62
CA LEU A 602 -13.06 9.75 18.26
C LEU A 602 -13.66 11.14 18.14
N LEU A 603 -12.88 12.21 18.30
CA LEU A 603 -13.35 13.59 18.08
C LEU A 603 -13.85 13.80 16.65
N PHE A 604 -13.14 13.27 15.66
CA PHE A 604 -13.55 13.34 14.25
C PHE A 604 -14.87 12.59 13.99
N ILE A 605 -15.01 11.39 14.58
CA ILE A 605 -16.22 10.59 14.47
C ILE A 605 -17.41 11.25 15.20
N LEU A 606 -17.20 11.75 16.42
CA LEU A 606 -18.23 12.41 17.23
C LEU A 606 -18.73 13.69 16.56
N THR A 607 -17.82 14.53 16.07
CA THR A 607 -18.21 15.76 15.35
C THR A 607 -19.05 15.43 14.11
N PHE A 608 -18.71 14.36 13.37
CA PHE A 608 -19.52 13.86 12.24
C PHE A 608 -20.93 13.41 12.67
N GLN A 609 -21.05 12.66 13.77
CA GLN A 609 -22.33 12.18 14.28
C GLN A 609 -23.21 13.33 14.79
N LEU A 610 -22.65 14.23 15.59
CA LEU A 610 -23.37 15.33 16.26
C LEU A 610 -23.82 16.40 15.26
N SER A 611 -22.92 16.89 14.41
CA SER A 611 -23.21 18.01 13.52
C SER A 611 -22.43 17.98 12.21
N TRP A 612 -23.15 17.72 11.11
CA TRP A 612 -22.61 17.74 9.75
C TRP A 612 -22.02 19.10 9.35
N THR A 613 -22.63 20.21 9.78
CA THR A 613 -22.17 21.56 9.44
C THR A 613 -20.88 21.90 10.18
N LEU A 614 -20.77 21.48 11.45
CA LEU A 614 -19.55 21.69 12.24
C LEU A 614 -18.41 20.83 11.70
N TRP A 615 -18.67 19.56 11.42
CA TRP A 615 -17.67 18.63 10.88
C TRP A 615 -17.04 19.14 9.58
N ARG A 616 -17.85 19.64 8.63
CA ARG A 616 -17.32 20.23 7.39
C ARG A 616 -16.44 21.47 7.62
N LYS A 617 -16.76 22.31 8.61
CA LYS A 617 -15.96 23.51 8.93
C LYS A 617 -14.63 23.16 9.60
N ILE A 618 -14.63 22.18 10.51
CA ILE A 618 -13.44 21.78 11.27
C ILE A 618 -12.49 20.90 10.44
N MET A 619 -13.00 20.19 9.42
CA MET A 619 -12.24 19.16 8.69
C MET A 619 -10.85 19.61 8.21
N TYR A 620 -10.71 20.81 7.63
CA TYR A 620 -9.40 21.30 7.18
C TYR A 620 -8.41 21.45 8.35
N GLY A 621 -8.85 22.14 9.41
CA GLY A 621 -8.04 22.33 10.63
C GLY A 621 -7.73 21.02 11.34
N PHE A 622 -8.67 20.06 11.34
CA PHE A 622 -8.46 18.73 11.91
C PHE A 622 -7.31 17.99 11.23
N TRP A 623 -7.31 17.91 9.90
CA TRP A 623 -6.23 17.22 9.17
C TRP A 623 -4.88 17.89 9.39
N LEU A 624 -4.85 19.23 9.42
CA LEU A 624 -3.63 19.98 9.74
C LEU A 624 -3.09 19.64 11.14
N VAL A 625 -3.95 19.62 12.16
CA VAL A 625 -3.57 19.25 13.55
C VAL A 625 -3.02 17.83 13.61
N VAL A 626 -3.67 16.88 12.92
CA VAL A 626 -3.22 15.48 12.86
C VAL A 626 -1.84 15.35 12.22
N ILE A 627 -1.56 16.11 11.15
CA ILE A 627 -0.25 16.12 10.49
C ILE A 627 0.82 16.69 11.44
N ILE A 628 0.56 17.85 12.05
CA ILE A 628 1.50 18.50 12.98
C ILE A 628 1.81 17.58 14.17
N PHE A 629 0.79 16.97 14.76
CA PHE A 629 0.97 16.04 15.87
C PHE A 629 1.79 14.80 15.48
N SER A 630 1.55 14.27 14.27
CA SER A 630 2.31 13.11 13.78
C SER A 630 3.77 13.44 13.49
N MET A 631 4.05 14.65 13.01
CA MET A 631 5.42 15.15 12.85
C MET A 631 6.11 15.35 14.20
N PHE A 632 5.39 15.85 15.21
CA PHE A 632 5.93 15.96 16.57
C PHE A 632 6.33 14.59 17.14
N ILE A 633 5.48 13.57 17.00
CA ILE A 633 5.82 12.20 17.44
C ILE A 633 7.05 11.68 16.71
N LEU A 634 7.12 11.87 15.39
CA LEU A 634 8.27 11.46 14.59
C LEU A 634 9.57 12.09 15.10
N ILE A 635 9.55 13.38 15.43
CA ILE A 635 10.70 14.09 15.98
C ILE A 635 11.07 13.54 17.36
N CYS A 636 10.12 13.43 18.29
CA CYS A 636 10.39 12.94 19.64
C CYS A 636 10.90 11.49 19.65
N THR A 637 10.31 10.60 18.86
CA THR A 637 10.72 9.19 18.77
C THR A 637 12.09 9.04 18.12
N TYR A 638 12.42 9.88 17.14
CA TYR A 638 13.74 9.90 16.50
C TYR A 638 14.81 10.43 17.45
N THR A 639 14.60 11.58 18.11
CA THR A 639 15.62 12.18 18.99
C THR A 639 15.88 11.36 20.24
N TYR A 640 14.89 10.60 20.73
CA TYR A 640 15.05 9.73 21.90
C TYR A 640 16.00 8.54 21.66
N GLN A 641 16.35 8.23 20.40
CA GLN A 641 17.29 7.13 20.09
C GLN A 641 18.75 7.50 20.35
N PHE A 642 19.07 8.79 20.54
CA PHE A 642 20.42 9.21 20.88
C PHE A 642 20.77 8.88 22.34
N ASP A 643 22.06 8.71 22.64
CA ASP A 643 22.51 8.44 24.00
C ASP A 643 22.25 9.65 24.91
N ASN A 644 22.05 9.38 26.20
CA ASN A 644 21.78 10.38 27.26
C ASN A 644 20.48 11.18 27.08
N PHE A 645 19.60 10.84 26.13
CA PHE A 645 18.28 11.47 26.03
C PHE A 645 17.35 11.04 27.17
N ASP A 646 17.47 9.81 27.65
CA ASP A 646 16.75 9.31 28.81
C ASP A 646 17.09 10.08 30.09
N THR A 647 18.37 10.39 30.30
CA THR A 647 18.85 11.24 31.41
C THR A 647 18.50 12.71 31.20
N TYR A 648 18.66 13.25 30.00
CA TYR A 648 18.28 14.63 29.68
C TYR A 648 16.81 14.92 30.02
N TRP A 649 15.89 14.01 29.65
CA TRP A 649 14.48 14.15 29.97
C TRP A 649 14.19 13.98 31.48
N ALA A 650 14.96 13.14 32.17
CA ALA A 650 14.81 12.95 33.61
C ALA A 650 15.31 14.16 34.42
N GLU A 651 16.43 14.76 34.02
CA GLU A 651 17.05 15.88 34.74
C GLU A 651 16.37 17.22 34.42
N TYR A 652 16.04 17.48 33.14
CA TYR A 652 15.50 18.78 32.71
C TYR A 652 13.96 18.86 32.80
N LEU A 653 13.25 17.79 32.43
CA LEU A 653 11.77 17.76 32.45
C LEU A 653 11.21 17.10 33.72
N HIS A 654 12.07 16.55 34.59
CA HIS A 654 11.68 15.80 35.79
C HIS A 654 10.73 14.62 35.51
N LEU A 655 10.86 13.99 34.33
CA LEU A 655 10.04 12.85 33.93
C LEU A 655 10.77 11.54 34.21
N ASN A 656 10.20 10.70 35.08
CA ASN A 656 10.76 9.37 35.38
C ASN A 656 10.83 8.50 34.11
N VAL A 657 11.88 7.67 33.98
CA VAL A 657 12.12 6.78 32.84
C VAL A 657 10.92 5.88 32.54
N GLN A 658 10.20 5.42 33.57
CA GLN A 658 8.95 4.65 33.37
C GLN A 658 7.87 5.47 32.66
N LEU A 659 7.69 6.73 33.05
CA LEU A 659 6.72 7.64 32.42
C LEU A 659 7.16 8.03 31.00
N GLN A 660 8.47 8.10 30.74
CA GLN A 660 9.00 8.26 29.39
C GLN A 660 8.62 7.07 28.48
N ARG A 661 8.79 5.83 28.98
CA ARG A 661 8.37 4.61 28.27
C ARG A 661 6.85 4.57 28.04
N ASP A 662 6.07 4.99 29.03
CA ASP A 662 4.61 5.08 28.93
C ASP A 662 4.14 6.17 27.94
N MET A 663 4.93 7.22 27.71
CA MET A 663 4.68 8.15 26.59
C MET A 663 4.86 7.47 25.23
N GLY A 664 5.70 6.43 25.17
CA GLY A 664 6.13 5.74 23.94
C GLY A 664 7.57 6.08 23.53
N LEU A 665 8.35 6.67 24.44
CA LEU A 665 9.77 6.94 24.25
C LEU A 665 10.57 5.78 24.83
N GLU A 666 11.07 4.92 23.95
CA GLU A 666 11.98 3.84 24.29
C GLU A 666 13.08 3.74 23.23
N LYS A 667 14.23 3.14 23.60
CA LYS A 667 15.32 2.87 22.67
C LYS A 667 15.01 1.58 21.92
N TYR A 668 15.02 1.64 20.59
CA TYR A 668 14.70 0.52 19.70
C TYR A 668 15.95 0.01 18.99
N GLU A 669 15.94 -1.27 18.64
CA GLU A 669 16.89 -1.80 17.66
C GLU A 669 16.59 -1.25 16.26
N THR A 670 17.60 -1.17 15.39
CA THR A 670 17.48 -0.51 14.07
C THR A 670 16.33 -1.02 13.20
N THR A 671 15.98 -2.30 13.30
CA THR A 671 14.87 -2.94 12.56
C THR A 671 13.50 -2.57 13.11
N GLU A 672 13.35 -2.59 14.44
CA GLU A 672 12.10 -2.18 15.08
C GLU A 672 11.89 -0.67 14.96
N LEU A 673 12.96 0.12 15.11
CA LEU A 673 12.96 1.57 14.88
C LEU A 673 12.42 1.91 13.50
N PHE A 674 12.85 1.16 12.48
CA PHE A 674 12.35 1.34 11.12
C PHE A 674 10.82 1.20 11.06
N VAL A 675 10.25 0.12 11.62
CA VAL A 675 8.79 -0.12 11.61
C VAL A 675 8.04 0.95 12.41
N LYS A 676 8.57 1.36 13.58
CA LYS A 676 7.96 2.34 14.47
C LYS A 676 7.95 3.75 13.88
N LEU A 677 8.98 4.15 13.13
CA LEU A 677 9.03 5.45 12.44
C LEU A 677 8.27 5.44 11.12
N LEU A 678 8.20 4.29 10.43
CA LEU A 678 7.51 4.12 9.14
C LEU A 678 5.99 4.27 9.26
N THR A 679 5.40 3.78 10.35
CA THR A 679 3.93 3.79 10.54
C THR A 679 3.36 5.21 10.64
N PRO A 680 3.87 6.11 11.51
CA PRO A 680 3.44 7.51 11.56
C PRO A 680 3.76 8.27 10.27
N THR A 681 4.87 7.96 9.61
CA THR A 681 5.23 8.64 8.36
C THR A 681 4.32 8.28 7.20
N PHE A 682 3.98 7.01 7.00
CA PHE A 682 2.95 6.65 6.02
C PHE A 682 1.61 7.30 6.32
N PHE A 683 1.25 7.41 7.59
CA PHE A 683 0.04 8.10 7.99
C PHE A 683 0.07 9.59 7.63
N VAL A 684 1.19 10.28 7.86
CA VAL A 684 1.40 11.66 7.38
C VAL A 684 1.23 11.74 5.86
N VAL A 685 1.82 10.82 5.10
CA VAL A 685 1.69 10.82 3.64
C VAL A 685 0.22 10.68 3.21
N ILE A 686 -0.51 9.72 3.77
CA ILE A 686 -1.92 9.45 3.41
C ILE A 686 -2.83 10.63 3.79
N THR A 687 -2.62 11.24 4.96
CA THR A 687 -3.38 12.42 5.41
C THR A 687 -3.08 13.66 4.57
N VAL A 688 -1.83 13.86 4.17
CA VAL A 688 -1.44 14.96 3.27
C VAL A 688 -2.05 14.77 1.87
N ILE A 689 -2.11 13.54 1.37
CA ILE A 689 -2.81 13.23 0.11
C ILE A 689 -4.29 13.58 0.20
N GLN A 690 -4.96 13.23 1.32
CA GLN A 690 -6.35 13.61 1.58
C GLN A 690 -6.52 15.13 1.56
N LEU A 691 -5.63 15.87 2.22
CA LEU A 691 -5.72 17.33 2.35
C LEU A 691 -5.55 18.05 1.01
N TYR A 692 -4.55 17.68 0.20
CA TYR A 692 -4.22 18.43 -1.01
C TYR A 692 -4.98 18.00 -2.27
N TYR A 693 -5.27 16.70 -2.43
CA TYR A 693 -5.86 16.20 -3.69
C TYR A 693 -7.37 16.00 -3.61
N PHE A 694 -7.89 15.59 -2.45
CA PHE A 694 -9.28 15.13 -2.34
C PHE A 694 -10.16 16.02 -1.47
N HIS A 695 -9.60 16.88 -0.62
CA HIS A 695 -10.35 17.70 0.34
C HIS A 695 -11.37 18.62 -0.32
N ASP A 696 -10.94 19.46 -1.26
CA ASP A 696 -11.80 20.44 -1.93
C ASP A 696 -12.84 19.76 -2.81
N ASP A 697 -12.43 18.75 -3.58
CA ASP A 697 -13.31 17.92 -4.41
C ASP A 697 -14.39 17.23 -3.54
N PHE A 698 -14.01 16.70 -2.38
CA PHE A 698 -14.93 16.08 -1.43
C PHE A 698 -15.87 17.11 -0.78
N LEU A 699 -15.38 18.28 -0.37
CA LEU A 699 -16.21 19.37 0.16
C LEU A 699 -17.21 19.89 -0.88
N ALA A 700 -16.85 19.91 -2.16
CA ALA A 700 -17.74 20.28 -3.25
C ALA A 700 -18.84 19.22 -3.49
N ILE A 701 -18.46 17.94 -3.55
CA ILE A 701 -19.43 16.83 -3.75
C ILE A 701 -20.41 16.73 -2.58
N SER A 702 -19.97 17.06 -1.36
CA SER A 702 -20.73 16.93 -0.13
C SER A 702 -21.60 18.17 0.21
N ASP A 703 -21.56 19.22 -0.62
CA ASP A 703 -22.41 20.40 -0.43
C ASP A 703 -23.83 20.22 -0.97
N ILE A 704 -24.82 20.49 -0.11
CA ILE A 704 -26.24 20.41 -0.46
C ILE A 704 -26.71 21.70 -1.14
N LYS A 705 -26.12 22.86 -0.80
CA LYS A 705 -26.61 24.17 -1.22
C LYS A 705 -26.24 24.50 -2.67
N SER A 706 -25.02 24.21 -3.10
CA SER A 706 -24.54 24.49 -4.46
C SER A 706 -25.35 23.83 -5.59
N ARG A 707 -26.03 22.70 -5.32
CA ARG A 707 -26.83 21.97 -6.32
C ARG A 707 -28.29 22.44 -6.44
N ASN A 708 -28.84 23.16 -5.46
CA ASN A 708 -30.18 23.73 -5.59
C ASN A 708 -30.18 24.98 -6.50
N THR A 709 -29.06 25.71 -6.55
CA THR A 709 -28.91 26.93 -7.36
C THR A 709 -28.81 26.64 -8.87
N SER A 710 -28.36 25.44 -9.26
CA SER A 710 -28.30 25.04 -10.68
C SER A 710 -29.63 24.52 -11.25
N ILE A 711 -30.60 24.16 -10.38
CA ILE A 711 -31.93 23.69 -10.80
C ILE A 711 -32.97 24.83 -10.76
N SER A 712 -32.70 25.91 -10.02
CA SER A 712 -33.65 27.02 -9.83
C SER A 712 -33.46 28.18 -10.83
N GLY A 713 -32.59 28.01 -11.84
CA GLY A 713 -32.16 29.06 -12.77
C GLY A 713 -32.56 28.82 -14.22
N ALA A 714 -33.79 28.40 -14.49
CA ALA A 714 -34.36 28.43 -15.84
C ALA A 714 -35.83 28.90 -15.77
N PRO A 715 -36.16 30.12 -16.21
CA PRO A 715 -37.55 30.57 -16.30
C PRO A 715 -38.26 29.80 -17.41
N GLY A 716 -39.53 29.47 -17.16
CA GLY A 716 -40.34 28.62 -18.00
C GLY A 716 -40.50 29.12 -19.44
N ARG A 717 -40.57 28.16 -20.37
CA ARG A 717 -41.20 28.35 -21.66
C ARG A 717 -42.14 27.17 -21.92
N GLY A 718 -43.32 27.53 -22.40
CA GLY A 718 -44.54 26.75 -22.39
C GLY A 718 -44.49 25.38 -23.05
N ARG A 719 -45.35 24.54 -22.49
CA ARG A 719 -45.86 23.27 -22.97
C ARG A 719 -46.62 23.49 -24.28
N ASN A 720 -46.21 22.83 -25.36
CA ASN A 720 -47.10 22.43 -26.45
C ASN A 720 -46.65 21.05 -26.94
N SER A 721 -47.60 20.13 -26.92
CA SER A 721 -47.59 18.82 -27.57
C SER A 721 -47.80 19.01 -29.07
N ASP A 722 -46.97 18.39 -29.92
CA ASP A 722 -47.41 17.35 -30.87
C ASP A 722 -46.29 16.94 -31.85
N SER A 723 -46.27 15.63 -32.13
CA SER A 723 -45.74 14.93 -33.31
C SER A 723 -44.33 15.27 -33.85
N LEU A 724 -43.39 14.34 -33.67
CA LEU A 724 -42.80 13.56 -34.77
C LEU A 724 -41.91 12.44 -34.19
N ALA A 725 -42.24 11.20 -34.51
CA ALA A 725 -41.37 10.06 -34.24
C ALA A 725 -40.14 10.09 -35.15
N PRO A 726 -38.95 9.65 -34.68
CA PRO A 726 -37.97 9.06 -35.57
C PRO A 726 -37.90 7.54 -35.35
N SER A 727 -37.98 6.88 -36.49
CA SER A 727 -37.81 5.46 -36.76
C SER A 727 -36.74 4.79 -35.91
N SER A 728 -37.10 3.61 -35.43
CA SER A 728 -36.20 2.56 -35.01
C SER A 728 -35.15 2.25 -36.09
N LYS A 729 -33.90 2.03 -35.66
CA LYS A 729 -33.05 0.89 -36.03
C LYS A 729 -31.72 0.92 -35.25
N ALA A 730 -31.34 -0.26 -34.78
CA ALA A 730 -30.03 -0.68 -34.25
C ALA A 730 -29.56 -0.17 -32.87
N SER A 731 -29.88 -0.94 -31.81
CA SER A 731 -28.95 -1.27 -30.70
C SER A 731 -29.60 -2.20 -29.65
N VAL A 732 -29.93 -3.44 -30.03
CA VAL A 732 -30.55 -4.42 -29.11
C VAL A 732 -29.55 -5.15 -28.19
N SER A 733 -28.23 -4.90 -28.28
CA SER A 733 -27.24 -5.61 -27.44
C SER A 733 -26.75 -4.88 -26.18
N HIS A 734 -27.06 -3.59 -25.97
CA HIS A 734 -26.60 -2.83 -24.78
C HIS A 734 -27.69 -2.56 -23.72
N SER A 735 -28.94 -2.98 -23.95
CA SER A 735 -30.07 -2.70 -23.06
C SER A 735 -30.15 -3.66 -21.86
N THR A 736 -29.68 -4.90 -21.97
CA THR A 736 -29.75 -5.90 -20.88
C THR A 736 -28.76 -5.60 -19.75
N GLN A 737 -27.52 -5.19 -20.05
CA GLN A 737 -26.51 -4.85 -19.04
C GLN A 737 -26.84 -3.54 -18.30
N SER A 738 -27.40 -2.55 -19.01
CA SER A 738 -27.88 -1.29 -18.42
C SER A 738 -29.15 -1.48 -17.58
N ASN A 739 -30.06 -2.39 -17.98
CA ASN A 739 -31.24 -2.74 -17.20
C ASN A 739 -30.89 -3.51 -15.91
N LEU A 740 -29.92 -4.43 -15.95
CA LEU A 740 -29.45 -5.13 -14.74
C LEU A 740 -28.81 -4.13 -13.76
N TYR A 741 -27.96 -3.24 -14.28
CA TYR A 741 -27.34 -2.17 -13.49
C TYR A 741 -28.39 -1.25 -12.87
N ALA A 742 -29.39 -0.81 -13.64
CA ALA A 742 -30.49 0.03 -13.12
C ALA A 742 -31.32 -0.70 -12.05
N ARG A 743 -31.60 -2.00 -12.23
CA ARG A 743 -32.28 -2.83 -11.22
C ARG A 743 -31.44 -2.98 -9.95
N PHE A 744 -30.13 -3.17 -10.08
CA PHE A 744 -29.21 -3.25 -8.95
C PHE A 744 -29.21 -1.95 -8.13
N TRP A 745 -29.05 -0.78 -8.77
CA TRP A 745 -29.11 0.50 -8.04
C TRP A 745 -30.46 0.78 -7.41
N THR A 746 -31.55 0.33 -8.04
CA THR A 746 -32.89 0.42 -7.44
C THR A 746 -33.01 -0.47 -6.20
N ALA A 747 -32.45 -1.69 -6.24
CA ALA A 747 -32.39 -2.57 -5.07
C ALA A 747 -31.54 -1.97 -3.94
N VAL A 748 -30.38 -1.39 -4.28
CA VAL A 748 -29.52 -0.66 -3.32
C VAL A 748 -30.28 0.51 -2.67
N ASP A 749 -31.02 1.30 -3.45
CA ASP A 749 -31.86 2.39 -2.92
C ASP A 749 -32.93 1.88 -1.94
N PHE A 750 -33.52 0.70 -2.18
CA PHE A 750 -34.46 0.07 -1.25
C PHE A 750 -33.78 -0.41 0.04
N VAL A 751 -32.57 -0.96 -0.03
CA VAL A 751 -31.78 -1.34 1.15
C VAL A 751 -31.47 -0.12 2.00
N TRP A 752 -31.03 0.99 1.41
CA TRP A 752 -30.79 2.23 2.15
C TRP A 752 -32.06 2.77 2.81
N LEU A 753 -33.23 2.62 2.18
CA LEU A 753 -34.51 3.06 2.74
C LEU A 753 -34.93 2.18 3.92
N PHE A 754 -34.74 0.86 3.80
CA PHE A 754 -34.95 -0.08 4.89
C PHE A 754 -34.06 0.24 6.10
N LEU A 755 -32.77 0.48 5.86
CA LEU A 755 -31.81 0.87 6.90
C LEU A 755 -32.25 2.16 7.61
N GLU A 756 -32.69 3.20 6.89
CA GLU A 756 -33.11 4.47 7.52
C GLU A 756 -34.29 4.31 8.49
N ILE A 757 -35.19 3.36 8.23
CA ILE A 757 -36.36 3.12 9.06
C ILE A 757 -36.01 2.25 10.28
N HIS A 758 -35.15 1.25 10.13
CA HIS A 758 -34.91 0.22 11.15
C HIS A 758 -33.62 0.40 11.96
N LEU A 759 -32.62 1.11 11.44
CA LEU A 759 -31.28 1.17 12.03
C LEU A 759 -31.27 1.81 13.43
N MET A 760 -32.21 2.71 13.74
CA MET A 760 -32.29 3.26 15.10
C MET A 760 -32.66 2.20 16.16
N LYS A 761 -33.46 1.20 15.77
CA LYS A 761 -33.79 0.07 16.66
C LYS A 761 -32.56 -0.79 16.90
N VAL A 762 -31.73 -0.97 15.86
CA VAL A 762 -30.46 -1.69 15.93
C VAL A 762 -29.46 -0.94 16.84
N VAL A 763 -29.40 0.39 16.77
CA VAL A 763 -28.59 1.21 17.69
C VAL A 763 -29.00 0.97 19.14
N ILE A 764 -30.29 1.09 19.46
CA ILE A 764 -30.81 0.89 20.81
C ILE A 764 -30.54 -0.54 21.30
N PHE A 765 -30.72 -1.54 20.44
CA PHE A 765 -30.42 -2.94 20.73
C PHE A 765 -28.91 -3.18 20.97
N SER A 766 -28.04 -2.58 20.17
CA SER A 766 -26.59 -2.70 20.33
C SER A 766 -26.09 -2.06 21.63
N LEU A 767 -26.70 -0.95 22.07
CA LEU A 767 -26.39 -0.33 23.36
C LEU A 767 -26.79 -1.23 24.54
N ALA A 768 -27.95 -1.88 24.45
CA ALA A 768 -28.37 -2.85 25.46
C ALA A 768 -27.47 -4.08 25.48
N LEU A 769 -27.10 -4.61 24.30
CA LEU A 769 -26.16 -5.73 24.18
C LEU A 769 -24.81 -5.43 24.84
N LEU A 770 -24.26 -4.23 24.62
CA LEU A 770 -23.01 -3.81 25.25
C LEU A 770 -23.11 -3.89 26.78
N ALA A 771 -24.18 -3.36 27.37
CA ALA A 771 -24.37 -3.39 28.82
C ALA A 771 -24.62 -4.81 29.35
N ILE A 772 -25.32 -5.66 28.61
CA ILE A 772 -25.68 -7.03 29.05
C ILE A 772 -24.49 -7.99 28.99
N TYR A 773 -23.64 -7.88 27.98
CA TYR A 773 -22.50 -8.79 27.80
C TYR A 773 -21.24 -8.34 28.57
N ASP A 774 -21.02 -7.03 28.74
CA ASP A 774 -19.94 -6.49 29.56
C ASP A 774 -20.56 -5.88 30.83
N VAL A 775 -20.70 -6.70 31.88
CA VAL A 775 -21.46 -6.33 33.08
C VAL A 775 -20.58 -5.50 34.00
N CYS A 776 -20.91 -4.22 34.17
CA CYS A 776 -20.27 -3.36 35.15
C CYS A 776 -21.20 -2.23 35.63
N ALA A 777 -20.79 -1.58 36.72
CA ALA A 777 -21.52 -0.44 37.27
C ALA A 777 -21.63 0.73 36.28
N ALA A 778 -20.58 1.02 35.51
CA ALA A 778 -20.59 2.10 34.51
C ALA A 778 -21.64 1.87 33.40
N HIS A 779 -21.90 0.61 33.05
CA HIS A 779 -22.85 0.25 31.99
C HIS A 779 -24.32 0.31 32.40
N PHE A 780 -24.62 0.45 33.69
CA PHE A 780 -25.98 0.70 34.16
C PHE A 780 -26.60 1.94 33.49
N GLY A 781 -25.80 3.01 33.31
CA GLY A 781 -26.24 4.22 32.62
C GLY A 781 -26.66 3.97 31.17
N PHE A 782 -25.90 3.14 30.43
CA PHE A 782 -26.26 2.78 29.05
C PHE A 782 -27.51 1.93 28.99
N LEU A 783 -27.67 0.96 29.91
CA LEU A 783 -28.88 0.17 29.98
C LEU A 783 -30.10 1.06 30.25
N LEU A 784 -30.03 1.94 31.25
CA LEU A 784 -31.11 2.86 31.58
C LEU A 784 -31.48 3.76 30.40
N LEU A 785 -30.48 4.35 29.73
CA LEU A 785 -30.69 5.17 28.54
C LEU A 785 -31.29 4.36 27.38
N SER A 786 -30.90 3.10 27.19
CA SER A 786 -31.45 2.22 26.15
C SER A 786 -32.92 1.86 26.39
N VAL A 787 -33.30 1.58 27.64
CA VAL A 787 -34.69 1.32 28.06
C VAL A 787 -35.55 2.56 27.84
N LEU A 788 -35.06 3.75 28.24
CA LEU A 788 -35.76 5.02 27.99
C LEU A 788 -35.90 5.29 26.49
N ALA A 789 -34.85 5.05 25.69
CA ALA A 789 -34.89 5.24 24.25
C ALA A 789 -35.94 4.35 23.56
N ALA A 790 -36.19 3.14 24.06
CA ALA A 790 -37.21 2.25 23.51
C ALA A 790 -38.63 2.83 23.60
N LEU A 791 -38.91 3.70 24.58
CA LEU A 791 -40.24 4.27 24.84
C LEU A 791 -40.56 5.53 24.03
N PHE A 792 -39.54 6.36 23.81
CA PHE A 792 -39.72 7.70 23.24
C PHE A 792 -39.62 7.73 21.71
N GLY A 793 -40.01 8.86 21.13
CA GLY A 793 -39.99 9.08 19.68
C GLY A 793 -38.58 9.27 19.10
N SER A 794 -38.48 9.32 17.77
CA SER A 794 -37.19 9.34 17.05
C SER A 794 -36.24 10.49 17.42
N ASN A 795 -36.77 11.65 17.82
CA ASN A 795 -35.95 12.80 18.18
C ASN A 795 -35.20 12.56 19.50
N ILE A 796 -35.91 12.05 20.51
CA ILE A 796 -35.33 11.70 21.81
C ILE A 796 -34.40 10.50 21.66
N GLN A 797 -34.78 9.51 20.85
CA GLN A 797 -33.90 8.39 20.52
C GLN A 797 -32.57 8.88 19.95
N THR A 798 -32.60 9.80 18.99
CA THR A 798 -31.40 10.34 18.35
C THR A 798 -30.54 11.11 19.35
N LEU A 799 -31.16 11.91 20.23
CA LEU A 799 -30.49 12.60 21.32
C LEU A 799 -29.79 11.62 22.27
N ILE A 800 -30.48 10.56 22.69
CA ILE A 800 -29.91 9.52 23.56
C ILE A 800 -28.72 8.83 22.88
N ALA A 801 -28.83 8.46 21.59
CA ALA A 801 -27.72 7.85 20.87
C ALA A 801 -26.49 8.78 20.79
N HIS A 802 -26.70 10.10 20.63
CA HIS A 802 -25.61 11.07 20.67
C HIS A 802 -24.95 11.16 22.07
N ILE A 803 -25.75 11.22 23.14
CA ILE A 803 -25.25 11.21 24.52
C ILE A 803 -24.44 9.93 24.78
N CYS A 804 -25.00 8.76 24.43
CA CYS A 804 -24.31 7.49 24.57
C CYS A 804 -23.01 7.44 23.77
N SER A 805 -22.98 7.99 22.55
CA SER A 805 -21.77 8.02 21.74
C SER A 805 -20.65 8.85 22.36
N CYS A 806 -20.98 10.02 22.93
CA CYS A 806 -20.03 10.84 23.68
C CYS A 806 -19.49 10.09 24.91
N LEU A 807 -20.38 9.45 25.68
CA LEU A 807 -20.00 8.66 26.86
C LEU A 807 -19.14 7.45 26.50
N ILE A 808 -19.47 6.73 25.43
CA ILE A 808 -18.67 5.60 24.93
C ILE A 808 -17.28 6.06 24.50
N SER A 809 -17.20 7.19 23.79
CA SER A 809 -15.90 7.74 23.37
C SER A 809 -15.04 8.15 24.56
N LEU A 810 -15.65 8.72 25.61
CA LEU A 810 -14.96 9.02 26.86
C LEU A 810 -14.49 7.74 27.56
N LEU A 811 -15.32 6.70 27.62
CA LEU A 811 -14.95 5.41 28.23
C LEU A 811 -13.84 4.69 27.47
N ILE A 812 -13.82 4.73 26.14
CA ILE A 812 -12.70 4.19 25.35
C ILE A 812 -11.39 4.87 25.77
N ILE A 813 -11.38 6.20 25.87
CA ILE A 813 -10.18 6.95 26.30
C ILE A 813 -9.79 6.57 27.74
N LEU A 814 -10.75 6.52 28.67
CA LEU A 814 -10.48 6.15 30.07
C LEU A 814 -9.94 4.72 30.17
N LYS A 815 -10.53 3.75 29.45
CA LYS A 815 -10.05 2.36 29.42
C LYS A 815 -8.64 2.27 28.83
N MET A 816 -8.32 3.08 27.83
CA MET A 816 -6.96 3.14 27.26
C MET A 816 -5.95 3.81 28.19
N ILE A 817 -6.35 4.84 28.93
CA ILE A 817 -5.51 5.45 29.99
C ILE A 817 -5.24 4.43 31.10
N TYR A 818 -6.23 3.63 31.49
CA TYR A 818 -6.06 2.60 32.51
C TYR A 818 -5.05 1.51 32.14
N GLN A 819 -4.78 1.30 30.83
CA GLN A 819 -3.76 0.34 30.37
C GLN A 819 -2.32 0.82 30.58
N ILE A 820 -2.08 2.11 30.87
CA ILE A 820 -0.73 2.62 31.11
C ILE A 820 -0.09 1.88 32.30
N ASN A 821 1.19 1.51 32.20
CA ASN A 821 1.87 0.71 33.23
C ASN A 821 2.01 1.45 34.56
N TYR A 822 2.09 2.78 34.53
CA TYR A 822 2.05 3.63 35.71
C TYR A 822 0.89 3.32 36.68
N ILE A 823 -0.31 2.99 36.17
CA ILE A 823 -1.48 2.65 37.00
C ILE A 823 -1.41 1.17 37.33
N LYS A 824 -1.28 0.78 38.61
CA LYS A 824 -1.26 -0.65 38.99
C LYS A 824 -2.66 -1.13 39.33
N HIS A 825 -3.04 -2.30 38.83
CA HIS A 825 -4.36 -2.89 39.10
C HIS A 825 -4.52 -3.24 40.60
N ASN A 826 -3.42 -3.65 41.25
CA ASN A 826 -3.41 -4.05 42.65
C ASN A 826 -3.71 -2.92 43.64
N ASP A 827 -3.52 -1.66 43.26
CA ASP A 827 -3.81 -0.51 44.13
C ASP A 827 -5.31 -0.37 44.43
N TRP A 828 -6.16 -1.06 43.66
CA TRP A 828 -7.62 -1.09 43.78
C TRP A 828 -8.16 -2.37 44.44
N ASN A 829 -7.27 -3.23 44.94
CA ASN A 829 -7.68 -4.47 45.63
C ASN A 829 -8.15 -4.16 47.05
N VAL A 830 -9.28 -4.78 47.42
CA VAL A 830 -9.85 -4.76 48.76
C VAL A 830 -9.90 -6.20 49.28
N THR A 831 -9.21 -6.43 50.40
CA THR A 831 -9.21 -7.72 51.10
C THR A 831 -10.26 -7.70 52.20
N CYS A 832 -11.31 -8.51 52.09
CA CYS A 832 -12.35 -8.60 53.12
C CYS A 832 -11.92 -9.57 54.23
N LYS A 833 -11.92 -9.11 55.49
CA LYS A 833 -11.35 -9.82 56.65
C LYS A 833 -12.03 -11.15 56.96
N ASP A 834 -13.33 -11.26 56.72
CA ASP A 834 -14.12 -12.41 57.17
C ASP A 834 -14.09 -13.61 56.20
N ALA A 835 -13.73 -13.39 54.93
CA ALA A 835 -13.72 -14.43 53.89
C ALA A 835 -12.33 -14.72 53.31
N ASN A 836 -11.31 -13.90 53.64
CA ASN A 836 -9.96 -13.96 53.05
C ASN A 836 -9.96 -13.94 51.50
N GLU A 837 -11.02 -13.40 50.90
CA GLU A 837 -11.19 -13.21 49.46
C GLU A 837 -10.82 -11.77 49.09
N THR A 838 -10.13 -11.60 47.97
CA THR A 838 -9.73 -10.31 47.43
C THR A 838 -10.63 -9.92 46.26
N TYR A 839 -11.16 -8.71 46.33
CA TYR A 839 -12.01 -8.16 45.28
C TYR A 839 -11.39 -6.86 44.76
N ASN A 840 -11.62 -6.53 43.49
CA ASN A 840 -11.08 -5.32 42.88
C ASN A 840 -12.19 -4.31 42.57
N THR A 841 -12.04 -3.09 43.08
CA THR A 841 -13.04 -2.03 42.91
C THR A 841 -13.01 -1.43 41.51
N ALA A 842 -11.86 -1.44 40.83
CA ALA A 842 -11.76 -1.02 39.42
C ALA A 842 -12.46 -2.02 38.50
N ALA A 843 -12.34 -3.33 38.76
CA ALA A 843 -13.05 -4.38 38.01
C ALA A 843 -14.57 -4.22 38.14
N TRP A 844 -15.09 -3.94 39.35
CA TRP A 844 -16.53 -3.65 39.56
C TRP A 844 -17.04 -2.44 38.76
N LEU A 845 -16.19 -1.41 38.62
CA LEU A 845 -16.49 -0.23 37.80
C LEU A 845 -16.40 -0.52 36.29
N GLY A 846 -15.72 -1.60 35.88
CA GLY A 846 -15.53 -2.05 34.50
C GLY A 846 -14.14 -1.80 33.92
N PHE A 847 -13.12 -1.56 34.75
CA PHE A 847 -11.73 -1.37 34.35
C PHE A 847 -10.88 -2.59 34.67
N GLU A 848 -10.34 -3.22 33.63
CA GLU A 848 -9.45 -4.38 33.71
C GLU A 848 -8.19 -4.12 32.88
N LYS A 849 -7.08 -4.73 33.28
CA LYS A 849 -5.83 -4.68 32.50
C LYS A 849 -5.76 -5.83 31.50
N VAL A 850 -5.11 -5.57 30.38
CA VAL A 850 -4.85 -6.53 29.30
C VAL A 850 -3.78 -7.54 29.77
N ASP A 851 -4.12 -8.82 29.68
CA ASP A 851 -3.22 -9.96 29.94
C ASP A 851 -2.72 -10.59 28.62
N ALA A 852 -1.77 -11.53 28.70
CA ALA A 852 -1.18 -12.19 27.52
C ALA A 852 -2.21 -12.92 26.62
N GLU A 853 -3.36 -13.31 27.18
CA GLU A 853 -4.44 -13.99 26.45
C GLU A 853 -5.46 -13.02 25.82
N ASN A 854 -5.59 -11.80 26.36
CA ASN A 854 -6.64 -10.85 26.00
C ASN A 854 -6.06 -9.54 25.46
N SER A 855 -6.07 -9.37 24.14
CA SER A 855 -5.57 -8.15 23.47
C SER A 855 -6.43 -6.91 23.73
N LEU A 856 -5.86 -5.70 23.65
CA LEU A 856 -6.63 -4.44 23.76
C LEU A 856 -7.87 -4.34 22.84
N PRO A 857 -7.83 -4.79 21.56
CA PRO A 857 -9.02 -4.86 20.73
C PRO A 857 -10.17 -5.69 21.32
N SER A 858 -9.90 -6.78 22.04
CA SER A 858 -10.95 -7.61 22.63
C SER A 858 -11.65 -6.91 23.78
N LEU A 859 -10.92 -6.12 24.59
CA LEU A 859 -11.50 -5.29 25.65
C LEU A 859 -12.38 -4.16 25.07
N LEU A 860 -11.99 -3.60 23.92
CA LEU A 860 -12.69 -2.45 23.32
C LEU A 860 -13.76 -2.84 22.28
N GLN A 861 -13.83 -4.10 21.85
CA GLN A 861 -14.63 -4.54 20.69
C GLN A 861 -16.11 -4.13 20.78
N GLY A 862 -16.72 -4.23 21.97
CA GLY A 862 -18.13 -3.88 22.16
C GLY A 862 -18.39 -2.39 21.94
N TYR A 863 -17.54 -1.53 22.50
CA TYR A 863 -17.62 -0.08 22.35
C TYR A 863 -17.40 0.35 20.90
N ILE A 864 -16.41 -0.25 20.23
CA ILE A 864 -16.08 0.03 18.83
C ILE A 864 -17.25 -0.39 17.93
N CYS A 865 -17.85 -1.56 18.17
CA CYS A 865 -19.02 -2.04 17.45
C CYS A 865 -20.19 -1.04 17.57
N VAL A 866 -20.53 -0.59 18.78
CA VAL A 866 -21.60 0.38 18.99
C VAL A 866 -21.29 1.72 18.29
N LEU A 867 -20.05 2.20 18.37
CA LEU A 867 -19.61 3.42 17.67
C LEU A 867 -19.80 3.29 16.15
N ILE A 868 -19.45 2.14 15.56
CA ILE A 868 -19.66 1.85 14.14
C ILE A 868 -21.15 1.82 13.78
N VAL A 869 -22.00 1.22 14.60
CA VAL A 869 -23.45 1.18 14.34
C VAL A 869 -24.07 2.59 14.41
N ILE A 870 -23.65 3.43 15.37
CA ILE A 870 -24.11 4.82 15.48
C ILE A 870 -23.59 5.68 14.31
N THR A 871 -22.32 5.53 13.91
CA THR A 871 -21.81 6.22 12.71
C THR A 871 -22.56 5.80 11.46
N LEU A 872 -22.83 4.51 11.27
CA LEU A 872 -23.62 4.00 10.15
C LEU A 872 -25.02 4.62 10.14
N HIS A 873 -25.66 4.77 11.30
CA HIS A 873 -26.94 5.48 11.41
C HIS A 873 -26.85 6.92 10.92
N ALA A 874 -25.83 7.67 11.36
CA ALA A 874 -25.59 9.02 10.86
C ALA A 874 -25.36 9.05 9.35
N VAL A 875 -24.53 8.15 8.80
CA VAL A 875 -24.26 8.04 7.35
C VAL A 875 -25.55 7.80 6.57
N VAL A 876 -26.37 6.81 6.97
CA VAL A 876 -27.62 6.46 6.30
C VAL A 876 -28.58 7.65 6.26
N VAL A 877 -28.81 8.30 7.41
CA VAL A 877 -29.71 9.46 7.50
C VAL A 877 -29.22 10.62 6.64
N ARG A 878 -27.91 10.90 6.62
CA ARG A 878 -27.34 11.99 5.81
C ARG A 878 -27.40 11.67 4.32
N ARG A 879 -27.01 10.47 3.91
CA ARG A 879 -27.09 10.01 2.51
C ARG A 879 -28.52 10.08 1.99
N GLN A 880 -29.50 9.67 2.79
CA GLN A 880 -30.91 9.72 2.39
C GLN A 880 -31.42 11.16 2.27
N LYS A 881 -31.04 12.05 3.19
CA LYS A 881 -31.34 13.48 3.06
C LYS A 881 -30.74 14.06 1.77
N PHE A 882 -29.50 13.72 1.44
CA PHE A 882 -28.82 14.17 0.22
C PHE A 882 -29.53 13.66 -1.04
N HIS A 883 -29.84 12.36 -1.08
CA HIS A 883 -30.54 11.72 -2.21
C HIS A 883 -31.92 12.32 -2.48
N ARG A 884 -32.67 12.68 -1.42
CA ARG A 884 -33.99 13.30 -1.56
C ARG A 884 -33.89 14.71 -2.13
N VAL A 885 -32.97 15.52 -1.60
CA VAL A 885 -32.79 16.90 -2.08
C VAL A 885 -32.39 16.89 -3.56
N GLN A 886 -31.49 16.00 -3.98
CA GLN A 886 -31.13 15.85 -5.40
C GLN A 886 -32.31 15.45 -6.30
N LYS A 887 -33.25 14.63 -5.79
CA LYS A 887 -34.46 14.21 -6.51
C LYS A 887 -35.63 15.18 -6.35
N GLY A 888 -35.44 16.35 -5.74
CA GLY A 888 -36.51 17.33 -5.47
C GLY A 888 -37.59 16.85 -4.49
N ARG A 889 -37.29 15.87 -3.64
CA ARG A 889 -38.23 15.30 -2.65
C ARG A 889 -38.07 15.98 -1.29
N PRO A 890 -39.12 16.00 -0.43
CA PRO A 890 -39.03 16.58 0.90
C PRO A 890 -37.92 15.91 1.73
N PRO A 891 -37.16 16.67 2.55
CA PRO A 891 -36.02 16.12 3.30
C PRO A 891 -36.44 15.23 4.47
N ASN A 892 -37.73 15.20 4.83
CA ASN A 892 -38.25 14.47 5.96
C ASN A 892 -38.18 12.95 5.74
N ARG A 893 -37.96 12.21 6.83
CA ARG A 893 -37.96 10.74 6.83
C ARG A 893 -39.37 10.23 6.45
N PRO A 894 -39.50 9.31 5.50
CA PRO A 894 -40.78 8.69 5.18
C PRO A 894 -41.24 7.78 6.33
N ALA A 895 -42.55 7.74 6.59
CA ALA A 895 -43.13 6.88 7.61
C ALA A 895 -43.21 5.40 7.20
N VAL A 896 -43.28 5.13 5.89
CA VAL A 896 -43.41 3.80 5.29
C VAL A 896 -42.49 3.66 4.08
N MET A 897 -42.10 2.43 3.73
CA MET A 897 -41.19 2.14 2.63
C MET A 897 -41.86 2.34 1.27
N PHE A 898 -43.12 1.95 1.12
CA PHE A 898 -43.90 2.07 -0.12
C PHE A 898 -45.17 2.91 0.09
N PRO A 899 -45.12 4.25 -0.03
CA PRO A 899 -46.28 5.12 0.23
C PRO A 899 -47.47 4.91 -0.71
N ARG A 900 -47.24 4.35 -1.91
CA ARG A 900 -48.27 4.12 -2.92
C ARG A 900 -49.11 2.86 -2.70
N VAL A 901 -48.73 2.00 -1.75
CA VAL A 901 -49.41 0.71 -1.51
C VAL A 901 -50.31 0.87 -0.29
N THR A 902 -51.61 0.76 -0.51
CA THR A 902 -52.64 0.88 0.53
C THR A 902 -53.34 -0.45 0.80
N TYR A 903 -54.18 -0.51 1.83
CA TYR A 903 -55.00 -1.69 2.14
C TYR A 903 -55.86 -2.17 0.96
N LYS A 904 -56.36 -1.24 0.13
CA LYS A 904 -57.19 -1.57 -1.04
C LYS A 904 -56.42 -2.31 -2.14
N ASP A 905 -55.09 -2.27 -2.12
CA ASP A 905 -54.24 -2.87 -3.16
C ASP A 905 -53.69 -4.25 -2.78
N ILE A 906 -53.97 -4.74 -1.57
CA ILE A 906 -53.42 -6.00 -1.03
C ILE A 906 -53.76 -7.19 -1.92
N ASP A 907 -55.00 -7.27 -2.39
CA ASP A 907 -55.54 -8.44 -3.09
C ASP A 907 -55.27 -8.42 -4.60
N ARG A 908 -54.51 -7.44 -5.11
CA ARG A 908 -54.22 -7.35 -6.55
C ARG A 908 -53.26 -8.43 -7.02
N ASN A 909 -52.13 -8.60 -6.31
CA ASN A 909 -51.02 -9.47 -6.71
C ASN A 909 -50.10 -9.76 -5.51
N THR A 910 -49.33 -10.85 -5.59
CA THR A 910 -48.33 -11.23 -4.55
C THR A 910 -47.35 -10.12 -4.21
N LEU A 911 -46.86 -9.38 -5.21
CA LEU A 911 -45.92 -8.28 -4.99
C LEU A 911 -46.54 -7.14 -4.16
N PHE A 912 -47.81 -6.80 -4.37
CA PHE A 912 -48.50 -5.77 -3.58
C PHE A 912 -48.75 -6.25 -2.15
N PHE A 913 -49.12 -7.53 -1.98
CA PHE A 913 -49.22 -8.16 -0.67
C PHE A 913 -47.89 -8.09 0.11
N ILE A 914 -46.76 -8.46 -0.50
CA ILE A 914 -45.43 -8.40 0.15
C ILE A 914 -45.07 -6.94 0.52
N LYS A 915 -45.29 -5.98 -0.39
CA LYS A 915 -45.03 -4.56 -0.12
C LYS A 915 -45.90 -4.03 1.03
N TYR A 916 -47.16 -4.45 1.09
CA TYR A 916 -48.05 -4.11 2.20
C TYR A 916 -47.56 -4.72 3.52
N MET A 917 -47.17 -5.99 3.52
CA MET A 917 -46.63 -6.67 4.72
C MET A 917 -45.34 -6.01 5.23
N LEU A 918 -44.46 -5.54 4.35
CA LEU A 918 -43.25 -4.79 4.75
C LEU A 918 -43.59 -3.44 5.39
N ASN A 919 -44.66 -2.77 4.97
CA ASN A 919 -45.09 -1.50 5.56
C ASN A 919 -45.87 -1.68 6.87
N TYR A 920 -46.84 -2.60 6.88
CA TYR A 920 -47.90 -2.69 7.91
C TYR A 920 -47.99 -4.08 8.59
N GLY A 921 -47.04 -5.00 8.35
CA GLY A 921 -47.08 -6.34 8.96
C GLY A 921 -47.13 -6.30 10.49
N PHE A 922 -46.26 -5.50 11.12
CA PHE A 922 -46.31 -5.32 12.58
C PHE A 922 -47.54 -4.53 13.06
N TYR A 923 -48.13 -3.69 12.20
CA TYR A 923 -49.39 -3.00 12.53
C TYR A 923 -50.57 -3.99 12.60
N ARG A 924 -50.56 -5.04 11.76
CA ARG A 924 -51.58 -6.09 11.77
C ARG A 924 -51.36 -7.15 12.86
N PHE A 925 -50.14 -7.68 12.96
CA PHE A 925 -49.81 -8.85 13.80
C PHE A 925 -49.01 -8.51 15.07
N GLY A 926 -48.95 -7.23 15.47
CA GLY A 926 -48.04 -6.78 16.53
C GLY A 926 -48.39 -7.32 17.94
N VAL A 927 -49.67 -7.57 18.24
CA VAL A 927 -50.07 -8.18 19.51
C VAL A 927 -49.63 -9.64 19.56
N GLU A 928 -49.88 -10.38 18.50
CA GLU A 928 -49.53 -11.80 18.35
C GLU A 928 -48.02 -12.00 18.46
N ILE A 929 -47.23 -11.18 17.74
CA ILE A 929 -45.76 -11.22 17.80
C ILE A 929 -45.27 -10.92 19.23
N SER A 930 -45.90 -9.95 19.91
CA SER A 930 -45.52 -9.59 21.29
C SER A 930 -45.84 -10.72 22.28
N LEU A 931 -47.02 -11.36 22.16
CA LEU A 931 -47.43 -12.48 23.01
C LEU A 931 -46.53 -13.71 22.80
N ILE A 932 -46.21 -14.04 21.55
CA ILE A 932 -45.29 -15.13 21.21
C ILE A 932 -43.90 -14.86 21.81
N SER A 933 -43.45 -13.60 21.77
CA SER A 933 -42.17 -13.20 22.35
C SER A 933 -42.16 -13.30 23.89
N ILE A 934 -43.27 -12.97 24.56
CA ILE A 934 -43.44 -13.17 26.01
C ILE A 934 -43.41 -14.66 26.37
N VAL A 935 -44.11 -15.52 25.61
CA VAL A 935 -44.06 -16.98 25.81
C VAL A 935 -42.64 -17.52 25.60
N GLY A 936 -41.93 -17.03 24.56
CA GLY A 936 -40.53 -17.37 24.33
C GLY A 936 -39.62 -16.97 25.49
N LEU A 937 -39.80 -15.76 26.04
CA LEU A 937 -39.08 -15.29 27.23
C LEU A 937 -39.32 -16.22 28.42
N ILE A 938 -40.58 -16.56 28.70
CA ILE A 938 -40.93 -17.44 29.82
C ILE A 938 -40.21 -18.78 29.69
N GLY A 939 -40.27 -19.41 28.51
CA GLY A 939 -39.66 -20.71 28.26
C GLY A 939 -38.13 -20.71 28.26
N LEU A 940 -37.49 -19.59 27.93
CA LEU A 940 -36.02 -19.47 27.94
C LEU A 940 -35.47 -19.11 29.32
N ARG A 941 -36.26 -18.42 30.15
CA ARG A 941 -35.79 -17.83 31.41
C ARG A 941 -36.04 -18.73 32.63
N MET A 942 -37.25 -19.29 32.75
CA MET A 942 -37.66 -20.27 33.78
C MET A 942 -37.24 -19.90 35.22
N ASP A 943 -37.34 -18.62 35.59
CA ASP A 943 -36.99 -18.08 36.91
C ASP A 943 -38.16 -17.28 37.53
N PHE A 944 -37.96 -16.69 38.71
CA PHE A 944 -38.99 -15.87 39.36
C PHE A 944 -39.56 -14.77 38.46
N TYR A 945 -38.74 -14.09 37.65
CA TYR A 945 -39.25 -13.06 36.74
C TYR A 945 -40.07 -13.67 35.60
N ALA A 946 -39.73 -14.86 35.11
CA ALA A 946 -40.56 -15.60 34.16
C ALA A 946 -41.98 -15.85 34.73
N THR A 947 -42.12 -16.15 36.02
CA THR A 947 -43.44 -16.30 36.66
C THR A 947 -44.23 -14.99 36.64
N LEU A 948 -43.59 -13.84 36.88
CA LEU A 948 -44.23 -12.53 36.79
C LEU A 948 -44.72 -12.23 35.36
N TYR A 949 -43.94 -12.58 34.34
CA TYR A 949 -44.37 -12.48 32.94
C TYR A 949 -45.52 -13.44 32.62
N ALA A 950 -45.53 -14.64 33.19
CA ALA A 950 -46.60 -15.61 33.02
C ALA A 950 -47.93 -15.09 33.63
N LEU A 951 -47.86 -14.44 34.80
CA LEU A 951 -49.00 -13.75 35.40
C LEU A 951 -49.51 -12.60 34.51
N TRP A 952 -48.61 -11.79 33.96
CA TRP A 952 -48.99 -10.76 33.00
C TRP A 952 -49.62 -11.34 31.73
N LEU A 953 -49.08 -12.44 31.21
CA LEU A 953 -49.61 -13.15 30.04
C LEU A 953 -51.05 -13.61 30.28
N PHE A 954 -51.34 -14.13 31.47
CA PHE A 954 -52.69 -14.53 31.87
C PHE A 954 -53.66 -13.34 31.93
N LEU A 955 -53.21 -12.17 32.40
CA LEU A 955 -54.04 -10.95 32.45
C LEU A 955 -54.36 -10.37 31.07
N ILE A 956 -53.44 -10.48 30.11
CA ILE A 956 -53.57 -9.82 28.80
C ILE A 956 -54.21 -10.70 27.71
N ILE A 957 -54.39 -12.01 27.92
CA ILE A 957 -54.95 -12.91 26.90
C ILE A 957 -56.48 -12.85 26.76
N SER A 958 -57.19 -12.58 27.87
CA SER A 958 -58.66 -12.51 27.93
C SER A 958 -59.28 -11.22 27.33
N PRO A 959 -58.75 -10.00 27.56
CA PRO A 959 -59.41 -8.77 27.12
C PRO A 959 -59.41 -8.59 25.59
N VAL A 960 -60.53 -8.09 25.07
CA VAL A 960 -60.66 -7.67 23.65
C VAL A 960 -59.77 -6.47 23.36
N ARG A 961 -59.28 -6.33 22.12
CA ARG A 961 -58.37 -5.27 21.62
C ARG A 961 -58.56 -3.85 22.22
N PRO A 962 -59.77 -3.25 22.31
CA PRO A 962 -59.92 -1.92 22.89
C PRO A 962 -59.61 -1.87 24.40
N ASN A 963 -59.93 -2.93 25.15
CA ASN A 963 -59.59 -3.03 26.56
C ASN A 963 -58.10 -3.36 26.74
N LEU A 964 -57.56 -4.23 25.88
CA LEU A 964 -56.13 -4.53 25.85
C LEU A 964 -55.28 -3.27 25.65
N SER A 965 -55.71 -2.34 24.77
CA SER A 965 -55.01 -1.07 24.55
C SER A 965 -54.92 -0.17 25.79
N LYS A 966 -55.84 -0.32 26.76
CA LYS A 966 -55.84 0.41 28.03
C LYS A 966 -54.91 -0.21 29.07
N ILE A 967 -54.76 -1.54 29.06
CA ILE A 967 -53.90 -2.29 30.00
C ILE A 967 -52.43 -2.26 29.55
N TRP A 968 -52.19 -2.19 28.23
CA TRP A 968 -50.84 -2.26 27.63
C TRP A 968 -49.78 -1.30 28.21
N PRO A 969 -50.11 -0.02 28.54
CA PRO A 969 -49.14 0.88 29.18
C PRO A 969 -48.65 0.36 30.55
N LEU A 970 -49.50 -0.32 31.32
CA LEU A 970 -49.11 -0.88 32.63
C LEU A 970 -48.08 -2.01 32.45
N LEU A 971 -48.29 -2.91 31.48
CA LEU A 971 -47.31 -3.92 31.10
C LEU A 971 -45.99 -3.27 30.67
N THR A 972 -46.07 -2.21 29.87
CA THR A 972 -44.86 -1.49 29.40
C THR A 972 -44.08 -0.91 30.58
N VAL A 973 -44.75 -0.28 31.54
CA VAL A 973 -44.12 0.29 32.75
C VAL A 973 -43.50 -0.81 33.62
N PHE A 974 -44.17 -1.95 33.78
CA PHE A 974 -43.64 -3.10 34.51
C PHE A 974 -42.29 -3.57 33.92
N ILE A 975 -42.20 -3.75 32.60
CA ILE A 975 -40.96 -4.19 31.92
C ILE A 975 -39.86 -3.14 32.05
N VAL A 976 -40.20 -1.86 31.90
CA VAL A 976 -39.26 -0.73 32.00
C VAL A 976 -38.64 -0.62 33.38
N ILE A 977 -39.38 -0.92 34.45
CA ILE A 977 -38.89 -0.85 35.82
C ILE A 977 -38.10 -2.11 36.18
N THR A 978 -38.53 -3.28 35.72
CA THR A 978 -37.91 -4.57 36.08
C THR A 978 -36.53 -4.77 35.46
N ILE A 979 -36.31 -4.35 34.21
CA ILE A 979 -35.00 -4.51 33.54
C ILE A 979 -33.85 -3.80 34.31
N PRO A 980 -33.94 -2.49 34.65
CA PRO A 980 -32.90 -1.83 35.44
C PRO A 980 -32.69 -2.46 36.83
N ILE A 981 -33.77 -2.89 37.50
CA ILE A 981 -33.67 -3.55 38.82
C ILE A 981 -32.88 -4.84 38.71
N GLN A 982 -33.20 -5.69 37.72
CA GLN A 982 -32.49 -6.94 37.50
C GLN A 982 -31.00 -6.73 37.20
N TYR A 983 -30.68 -5.68 36.45
CA TYR A 983 -29.28 -5.37 36.15
C TYR A 983 -28.50 -4.91 37.39
N VAL A 984 -29.10 -4.06 38.24
CA VAL A 984 -28.48 -3.64 39.51
C VAL A 984 -28.25 -4.85 40.43
N ILE A 985 -29.20 -5.79 40.47
CA ILE A 985 -29.03 -7.04 41.21
C ILE A 985 -27.87 -7.87 40.63
N ALA A 986 -27.72 -7.92 39.32
CA ALA A 986 -26.62 -8.65 38.69
C ALA A 986 -25.24 -8.01 38.90
N VAL A 987 -25.14 -6.68 38.93
CA VAL A 987 -23.89 -5.95 39.23
C VAL A 987 -23.45 -6.15 40.68
N GLY A 988 -24.41 -6.30 41.60
CA GLY A 988 -24.14 -6.46 43.02
C GLY A 988 -23.65 -5.18 43.70
N LEU A 989 -23.31 -5.31 44.98
CA LEU A 989 -22.84 -4.19 45.81
C LEU A 989 -21.35 -3.89 45.56
N PRO A 990 -20.90 -2.64 45.75
CA PRO A 990 -19.48 -2.30 45.69
C PRO A 990 -18.63 -3.17 46.63
N PRO A 991 -17.50 -3.75 46.16
CA PRO A 991 -16.66 -4.62 46.98
C PRO A 991 -16.12 -3.97 48.26
N ASN A 992 -15.95 -2.64 48.28
CA ASN A 992 -15.51 -1.88 49.46
C ASN A 992 -16.38 -2.09 50.70
N LEU A 993 -17.65 -2.51 50.53
CA LEU A 993 -18.57 -2.69 51.64
C LEU A 993 -18.36 -4.02 52.39
N CYS A 994 -17.71 -5.02 51.78
CA CYS A 994 -17.44 -6.34 52.37
C CYS A 994 -18.63 -6.99 53.11
N ILE A 995 -19.86 -6.84 52.57
CA ILE A 995 -21.07 -7.42 53.17
C ILE A 995 -21.27 -8.85 52.64
N GLU A 996 -21.33 -9.82 53.54
CA GLU A 996 -21.68 -11.20 53.20
C GLU A 996 -23.19 -11.36 52.98
N MET A 997 -23.56 -12.02 51.89
CA MET A 997 -24.97 -12.21 51.52
C MET A 997 -25.63 -13.33 52.34
N PRO A 998 -26.86 -13.14 52.86
CA PRO A 998 -27.48 -14.06 53.82
C PRO A 998 -27.90 -15.41 53.22
N TRP A 999 -28.00 -15.52 51.90
CA TRP A 999 -28.44 -16.72 51.17
C TRP A 999 -27.32 -17.71 50.83
N ASN A 1000 -26.06 -17.42 51.18
CA ASN A 1000 -24.94 -18.34 50.96
C ASN A 1000 -24.75 -19.39 52.07
N LYS A 1001 -25.68 -19.44 53.05
CA LYS A 1001 -25.57 -20.30 54.25
C LYS A 1001 -25.99 -21.76 54.05
N SER A 1002 -26.88 -22.07 53.10
CA SER A 1002 -27.37 -23.43 52.88
C SER A 1002 -27.61 -23.74 51.40
N GLN A 1003 -27.50 -25.02 51.02
CA GLN A 1003 -27.70 -25.47 49.63
C GLN A 1003 -29.11 -25.16 49.09
N THR A 1004 -30.13 -25.20 49.96
CA THR A 1004 -31.51 -24.84 49.58
C THR A 1004 -31.64 -23.35 49.31
N LEU A 1005 -31.00 -22.49 50.12
CA LEU A 1005 -30.96 -21.05 49.88
C LEU A 1005 -30.17 -20.70 48.62
N MET A 1006 -29.10 -21.44 48.29
CA MET A 1006 -28.36 -21.25 47.03
C MET A 1006 -29.22 -21.58 45.80
N ARG A 1007 -29.97 -22.69 45.81
CA ARG A 1007 -30.91 -23.00 44.71
C ARG A 1007 -32.04 -21.98 44.59
N LEU A 1008 -32.56 -21.52 45.74
CA LEU A 1008 -33.60 -20.49 45.77
C LEU A 1008 -33.04 -19.14 45.26
N ARG A 1009 -31.81 -18.78 45.61
CA ARG A 1009 -31.09 -17.60 45.13
C ARG A 1009 -30.96 -17.60 43.61
N ASP A 1010 -30.56 -18.72 43.02
CA ASP A 1010 -30.39 -18.84 41.57
C ASP A 1010 -31.74 -18.74 40.84
N TRP A 1011 -32.83 -19.29 41.41
CA TRP A 1011 -34.19 -19.18 40.86
C TRP A 1011 -34.82 -17.79 41.08
N MET A 1012 -34.57 -17.14 42.21
CA MET A 1012 -35.05 -15.79 42.52
C MET A 1012 -34.24 -14.69 41.83
N PHE A 1013 -33.11 -15.02 41.18
CA PHE A 1013 -32.19 -14.08 40.54
C PHE A 1013 -31.62 -13.06 41.55
N LEU A 1014 -31.09 -13.54 42.68
CA LEU A 1014 -30.50 -12.71 43.75
C LEU A 1014 -28.99 -12.43 43.54
N PRO A 1015 -28.44 -11.35 44.13
CA PRO A 1015 -27.03 -10.98 43.93
C PRO A 1015 -26.06 -11.95 44.62
N ASP A 1016 -24.92 -12.25 43.99
CA ASP A 1016 -23.81 -12.97 44.61
C ASP A 1016 -22.48 -12.55 43.96
N SER A 1017 -21.47 -12.26 44.77
CA SER A 1017 -20.16 -11.81 44.27
C SER A 1017 -19.36 -12.95 43.62
N LYS A 1018 -19.60 -14.19 44.06
CA LYS A 1018 -18.87 -15.38 43.61
C LYS A 1018 -19.48 -16.02 42.37
N ASN A 1019 -20.81 -16.19 42.36
CA ASN A 1019 -21.57 -16.71 41.23
C ASN A 1019 -22.68 -15.72 40.85
N PRO A 1020 -22.36 -14.62 40.14
CA PRO A 1020 -23.35 -13.63 39.78
C PRO A 1020 -24.45 -14.23 38.91
N PRO A 1021 -25.70 -13.73 39.02
CA PRO A 1021 -26.81 -14.27 38.26
C PRO A 1021 -26.59 -14.04 36.75
N PRO A 1022 -27.03 -14.97 35.89
CA PRO A 1022 -26.74 -14.94 34.45
C PRO A 1022 -27.43 -13.75 33.75
N VAL A 1023 -26.67 -12.67 33.52
CA VAL A 1023 -27.18 -11.40 32.97
C VAL A 1023 -27.66 -11.51 31.53
N HIS A 1024 -27.11 -12.45 30.75
CA HIS A 1024 -27.52 -12.67 29.36
C HIS A 1024 -29.03 -12.98 29.22
N ARG A 1025 -29.70 -13.43 30.29
CA ARG A 1025 -31.16 -13.63 30.31
C ARG A 1025 -31.94 -12.33 30.10
N LEU A 1026 -31.42 -11.18 30.52
CA LEU A 1026 -32.04 -9.85 30.33
C LEU A 1026 -32.16 -9.46 28.85
N LEU A 1027 -31.42 -10.13 27.95
CA LEU A 1027 -31.55 -9.93 26.51
C LEU A 1027 -32.97 -10.19 26.03
N TYR A 1028 -33.60 -11.24 26.56
CA TYR A 1028 -34.96 -11.62 26.19
C TYR A 1028 -35.97 -10.58 26.67
N ASP A 1029 -35.82 -10.07 27.88
CA ASP A 1029 -36.62 -8.97 28.42
C ASP A 1029 -36.53 -7.71 27.56
N PHE A 1030 -35.32 -7.36 27.13
CA PHE A 1030 -35.11 -6.20 26.28
C PHE A 1030 -35.74 -6.38 24.89
N LEU A 1031 -35.66 -7.58 24.29
CA LEU A 1031 -36.34 -7.88 23.03
C LEU A 1031 -37.86 -7.77 23.17
N VAL A 1032 -38.44 -8.28 24.26
CA VAL A 1032 -39.86 -8.14 24.56
C VAL A 1032 -40.22 -6.66 24.74
N LEU A 1033 -39.41 -5.88 25.46
CA LEU A 1033 -39.61 -4.43 25.61
C LEU A 1033 -39.69 -3.74 24.24
N MET A 1034 -38.80 -4.07 23.30
CA MET A 1034 -38.82 -3.50 21.96
C MET A 1034 -40.13 -3.80 21.23
N PHE A 1035 -40.64 -5.03 21.29
CA PHE A 1035 -41.93 -5.37 20.67
C PHE A 1035 -43.12 -4.70 21.38
N VAL A 1036 -43.17 -4.77 22.71
CA VAL A 1036 -44.24 -4.18 23.53
C VAL A 1036 -44.31 -2.66 23.37
N ALA A 1037 -43.17 -1.97 23.36
CA ALA A 1037 -43.11 -0.52 23.16
C ALA A 1037 -43.58 -0.12 21.75
N ARG A 1038 -43.20 -0.90 20.71
CA ARG A 1038 -43.69 -0.68 19.34
C ARG A 1038 -45.19 -0.95 19.21
N GLN A 1039 -45.71 -1.97 19.88
CA GLN A 1039 -47.13 -2.26 19.90
C GLN A 1039 -47.93 -1.17 20.63
N GLY A 1040 -47.39 -0.62 21.73
CA GLY A 1040 -47.97 0.54 22.41
C GLY A 1040 -48.05 1.78 21.51
N PHE A 1041 -47.07 1.97 20.63
CA PHE A 1041 -47.15 3.00 19.58
C PHE A 1041 -48.23 2.69 18.53
N MET A 1042 -48.41 1.43 18.10
CA MET A 1042 -49.50 1.05 17.18
C MET A 1042 -50.88 1.32 17.79
N PHE A 1043 -51.12 0.99 19.06
CA PHE A 1043 -52.40 1.30 19.72
C PHE A 1043 -52.69 2.80 19.79
N ARG A 1044 -51.66 3.64 20.04
CA ARG A 1044 -51.82 5.10 20.00
C ARG A 1044 -52.15 5.59 18.58
N LEU A 1045 -51.56 4.98 17.56
CA LEU A 1045 -51.83 5.29 16.15
C LEU A 1045 -53.26 4.92 15.76
N GLU A 1046 -53.74 3.73 16.16
CA GLU A 1046 -55.12 3.29 15.95
C GLU A 1046 -56.12 4.23 16.63
N LYS A 1047 -55.83 4.66 17.87
CA LYS A 1047 -56.69 5.59 18.61
C LYS A 1047 -56.76 6.96 17.93
N ARG A 1048 -55.66 7.44 17.36
CA ARG A 1048 -55.59 8.74 16.66
C ARG A 1048 -56.37 8.73 15.34
N ASN A 1049 -56.27 7.64 14.58
CA ASN A 1049 -56.82 7.54 13.22
C ASN A 1049 -58.14 6.77 13.16
N ARG A 1050 -58.90 6.71 14.27
CA ARG A 1050 -60.12 5.90 14.38
C ARG A 1050 -61.24 6.36 13.43
N ASN A 1051 -61.25 7.63 13.05
CA ASN A 1051 -62.30 8.26 12.25
C ASN A 1051 -61.83 8.63 10.83
N GLU A 1052 -60.59 8.33 10.47
CA GLU A 1052 -60.00 8.64 9.15
C GLU A 1052 -59.67 7.35 8.39
N ASP A 1053 -59.76 7.37 7.06
CA ASP A 1053 -59.34 6.27 6.18
C ASP A 1053 -57.82 6.10 6.24
N PHE A 1054 -57.34 5.38 7.25
CA PHE A 1054 -55.93 5.08 7.41
C PHE A 1054 -55.44 4.16 6.28
N PRO A 1055 -54.32 4.47 5.58
CA PRO A 1055 -53.83 3.66 4.46
C PRO A 1055 -53.51 2.19 4.83
N GLY A 1056 -53.24 1.91 6.10
CA GLY A 1056 -53.03 0.56 6.63
C GLY A 1056 -54.32 -0.25 6.81
N GLY A 1057 -55.50 0.37 6.70
CA GLY A 1057 -56.82 -0.23 6.94
C GLY A 1057 -57.19 -0.32 8.42
N ASP A 1058 -58.45 -0.66 8.70
CA ASP A 1058 -58.98 -0.79 10.06
C ASP A 1058 -58.62 -2.15 10.69
N ASN A 1059 -58.32 -2.13 11.99
CA ASN A 1059 -57.88 -3.24 12.83
C ASN A 1059 -58.96 -3.70 13.83
N SER A 1060 -60.18 -3.17 13.72
CA SER A 1060 -61.33 -3.55 14.55
C SER A 1060 -61.83 -4.97 14.23
N SER A 1061 -62.48 -5.61 15.21
CA SER A 1061 -63.02 -6.97 15.04
C SER A 1061 -64.27 -6.99 14.15
N VAL A 1062 -64.24 -7.73 13.05
CA VAL A 1062 -65.34 -7.80 12.06
C VAL A 1062 -66.50 -8.69 12.50
N VAL A 1063 -66.35 -9.45 13.61
CA VAL A 1063 -67.34 -10.44 14.11
C VAL A 1063 -68.75 -9.86 14.28
N ARG A 1064 -68.87 -8.60 14.74
CA ARG A 1064 -70.17 -7.94 14.93
C ARG A 1064 -70.78 -7.39 13.64
N GLN A 1065 -69.98 -7.23 12.58
CA GLN A 1065 -70.40 -6.68 11.30
C GLN A 1065 -70.89 -7.78 10.35
N ILE A 1066 -70.28 -8.97 10.40
CA ILE A 1066 -70.63 -10.13 9.54
C ILE A 1066 -72.02 -10.71 9.89
N GLU A 1067 -72.45 -10.61 11.14
CA GLU A 1067 -73.78 -11.07 11.56
C GLU A 1067 -74.92 -10.12 11.15
N ARG A 1068 -74.61 -8.89 10.69
CA ARG A 1068 -75.63 -7.95 10.21
C ARG A 1068 -75.94 -8.26 8.73
N VAL A 1069 -77.16 -8.71 8.48
CA VAL A 1069 -77.67 -8.94 7.13
C VAL A 1069 -77.56 -7.64 6.30
N GLY A 1070 -76.91 -7.71 5.14
CA GLY A 1070 -76.79 -6.58 4.20
C GLY A 1070 -75.43 -5.86 4.15
N VAL A 1071 -74.41 -6.28 4.90
CA VAL A 1071 -73.06 -5.72 4.78
C VAL A 1071 -72.26 -6.50 3.72
N ASN A 1072 -71.88 -5.83 2.62
CA ASN A 1072 -71.00 -6.42 1.60
C ASN A 1072 -69.59 -6.62 2.15
N ASN A 1073 -69.07 -7.85 2.06
CA ASN A 1073 -67.69 -8.17 2.40
C ASN A 1073 -66.73 -7.38 1.46
N PRO A 1074 -65.81 -6.55 1.99
CA PRO A 1074 -64.89 -5.76 1.16
C PRO A 1074 -63.80 -6.60 0.47
N VAL A 1075 -63.62 -7.87 0.90
CA VAL A 1075 -62.61 -8.78 0.32
C VAL A 1075 -63.23 -9.56 -0.84
N PRO A 1076 -62.60 -9.59 -2.03
CA PRO A 1076 -63.09 -10.38 -3.16
C PRO A 1076 -63.03 -11.88 -2.86
N ASP A 1077 -63.94 -12.65 -3.44
CA ASP A 1077 -63.95 -14.10 -3.32
C ASP A 1077 -62.70 -14.73 -3.97
N PHE A 1078 -61.94 -15.46 -3.16
CA PHE A 1078 -60.70 -16.16 -3.53
C PHE A 1078 -60.84 -17.70 -3.48
N ILE A 1079 -62.01 -18.22 -3.10
CA ILE A 1079 -62.28 -19.66 -3.00
C ILE A 1079 -62.90 -20.17 -4.30
N SER A 1080 -63.97 -19.52 -4.77
CA SER A 1080 -64.67 -19.93 -6.01
C SER A 1080 -63.91 -19.48 -7.27
N THR A 1081 -63.26 -18.32 -7.21
CA THR A 1081 -62.64 -17.66 -8.37
C THR A 1081 -61.18 -17.35 -8.09
N THR A 1082 -60.26 -18.12 -8.66
CA THR A 1082 -58.80 -17.87 -8.53
C THR A 1082 -58.33 -16.89 -9.60
N ARG A 1083 -58.02 -15.65 -9.20
CA ARG A 1083 -57.61 -14.58 -10.14
C ARG A 1083 -56.10 -14.40 -10.20
N SER A 1084 -55.41 -14.68 -9.09
CA SER A 1084 -53.98 -14.48 -8.94
C SER A 1084 -53.31 -15.65 -8.22
N PHE A 1085 -51.98 -15.76 -8.32
CA PHE A 1085 -51.21 -16.72 -7.51
C PHE A 1085 -51.36 -16.45 -6.01
N LEU A 1086 -51.61 -15.19 -5.61
CA LEU A 1086 -51.89 -14.86 -4.22
C LEU A 1086 -53.18 -15.55 -3.73
N ASP A 1087 -54.20 -15.68 -4.58
CA ASP A 1087 -55.46 -16.35 -4.22
C ASP A 1087 -55.27 -17.86 -4.06
N VAL A 1088 -54.38 -18.47 -4.86
CA VAL A 1088 -53.97 -19.88 -4.68
C VAL A 1088 -53.32 -20.04 -3.30
N VAL A 1089 -52.37 -19.17 -2.95
CA VAL A 1089 -51.71 -19.20 -1.64
C VAL A 1089 -52.72 -19.00 -0.51
N LYS A 1090 -53.62 -18.00 -0.62
CA LYS A 1090 -54.66 -17.75 0.38
C LYS A 1090 -55.58 -18.96 0.55
N ARG A 1091 -56.04 -19.55 -0.56
CA ARG A 1091 -56.92 -20.73 -0.54
C ARG A 1091 -56.22 -21.87 0.19
N VAL A 1092 -54.98 -22.21 -0.17
CA VAL A 1092 -54.21 -23.28 0.47
C VAL A 1092 -54.00 -22.99 1.96
N VAL A 1093 -53.50 -21.80 2.30
CA VAL A 1093 -53.16 -21.45 3.68
C VAL A 1093 -54.41 -21.41 4.56
N LEU A 1094 -55.47 -20.69 4.16
CA LEU A 1094 -56.64 -20.46 5.01
C LEU A 1094 -57.51 -21.72 5.17
N THR A 1095 -57.59 -22.58 4.16
CA THR A 1095 -58.33 -23.86 4.28
C THR A 1095 -57.57 -24.91 5.08
N SER A 1096 -56.22 -24.89 5.03
CA SER A 1096 -55.39 -25.87 5.73
C SER A 1096 -55.07 -25.48 7.19
N PHE A 1097 -55.19 -24.19 7.56
CA PHE A 1097 -54.68 -23.68 8.83
C PHE A 1097 -55.28 -24.36 10.07
N TYR A 1098 -56.57 -24.72 10.01
CA TYR A 1098 -57.26 -25.42 11.09
C TYR A 1098 -56.67 -26.81 11.34
N TRP A 1099 -56.53 -27.61 10.28
CA TRP A 1099 -55.97 -28.96 10.34
C TRP A 1099 -54.51 -28.96 10.77
N ILE A 1100 -53.71 -28.01 10.28
CA ILE A 1100 -52.32 -27.84 10.71
C ILE A 1100 -52.25 -27.48 12.19
N SER A 1101 -53.08 -26.54 12.66
CA SER A 1101 -53.12 -26.16 14.08
C SER A 1101 -53.52 -27.33 14.98
N LEU A 1102 -54.48 -28.15 14.52
CA LEU A 1102 -54.92 -29.34 15.24
C LEU A 1102 -53.84 -30.43 15.29
N ALA A 1103 -53.10 -30.62 14.18
CA ALA A 1103 -51.96 -31.54 14.14
C ALA A 1103 -50.84 -31.11 15.10
N VAL A 1104 -50.53 -29.80 15.16
CA VAL A 1104 -49.55 -29.25 16.12
C VAL A 1104 -50.05 -29.44 17.56
N PHE A 1105 -51.34 -29.26 17.80
CA PHE A 1105 -51.94 -29.45 19.13
C PHE A 1105 -51.90 -30.91 19.59
N PHE A 1106 -52.19 -31.85 18.68
CA PHE A 1106 -52.04 -33.29 18.92
C PHE A 1106 -50.58 -33.66 19.21
N LEU A 1107 -49.65 -33.18 18.39
CA LEU A 1107 -48.21 -33.41 18.56
C LEU A 1107 -47.69 -32.88 19.90
N ALA A 1108 -48.18 -31.72 20.35
CA ALA A 1108 -47.85 -31.16 21.65
C ALA A 1108 -48.33 -32.06 22.81
N GLY A 1109 -49.47 -32.75 22.64
CA GLY A 1109 -50.01 -33.71 23.59
C GLY A 1109 -49.29 -35.07 23.61
N THR A 1110 -48.63 -35.47 22.52
CA THR A 1110 -47.91 -36.75 22.46
C THR A 1110 -46.43 -36.65 22.79
N ASN A 1111 -45.78 -35.52 22.46
CA ASN A 1111 -44.32 -35.41 22.56
C ASN A 1111 -43.77 -35.36 23.99
N ARG A 1112 -44.56 -34.91 24.96
CA ARG A 1112 -44.16 -34.90 26.38
C ARG A 1112 -45.29 -35.47 27.22
N VAL A 1113 -45.00 -36.57 27.93
CA VAL A 1113 -45.97 -37.23 28.79
C VAL A 1113 -46.07 -36.47 30.10
N ASN A 1114 -47.18 -35.76 30.33
CA ASN A 1114 -47.49 -35.12 31.60
C ASN A 1114 -49.02 -35.01 31.80
N VAL A 1115 -49.48 -34.70 33.01
CA VAL A 1115 -50.94 -34.59 33.28
C VAL A 1115 -51.62 -33.56 32.37
N PHE A 1116 -50.89 -32.50 32.00
CA PHE A 1116 -51.39 -31.47 31.08
C PHE A 1116 -51.49 -31.96 29.61
N SER A 1117 -50.73 -32.97 29.20
CA SER A 1117 -50.72 -33.50 27.84
C SER A 1117 -52.04 -34.22 27.52
N LEU A 1118 -52.68 -34.78 28.55
CA LEU A 1118 -54.03 -35.33 28.45
C LEU A 1118 -55.05 -34.28 28.00
N GLY A 1119 -54.98 -33.04 28.49
CA GLY A 1119 -55.89 -31.99 28.07
C GLY A 1119 -55.67 -31.55 26.63
N TYR A 1120 -54.42 -31.56 26.14
CA TYR A 1120 -54.11 -31.36 24.72
C TYR A 1120 -54.67 -32.50 23.86
N LEU A 1121 -54.56 -33.76 24.30
CA LEU A 1121 -55.13 -34.90 23.58
C LEU A 1121 -56.66 -34.87 23.55
N ILE A 1122 -57.30 -34.62 24.69
CA ILE A 1122 -58.78 -34.49 24.78
C ILE A 1122 -59.25 -33.36 23.87
N GLY A 1123 -58.63 -32.19 23.94
CA GLY A 1123 -58.97 -31.08 23.05
C GLY A 1123 -58.77 -31.43 21.58
N ALA A 1124 -57.67 -32.10 21.22
CA ALA A 1124 -57.39 -32.53 19.85
C ALA A 1124 -58.49 -33.47 19.33
N PHE A 1125 -58.83 -34.51 20.09
CA PHE A 1125 -59.87 -35.46 19.71
C PHE A 1125 -61.26 -34.82 19.65
N VAL A 1126 -61.59 -33.90 20.56
CA VAL A 1126 -62.86 -33.16 20.52
C VAL A 1126 -62.98 -32.32 19.25
N PHE A 1127 -61.91 -31.63 18.84
CA PHE A 1127 -61.92 -30.85 17.59
C PHE A 1127 -61.90 -31.75 16.34
N LEU A 1128 -61.14 -32.85 16.34
CA LEU A 1128 -61.14 -33.85 15.27
C LEU A 1128 -62.52 -34.50 15.09
N TRP A 1129 -63.21 -34.80 16.20
CA TRP A 1129 -64.55 -35.37 16.19
C TRP A 1129 -65.58 -34.45 15.54
N HIS A 1130 -65.49 -33.15 15.81
CA HIS A 1130 -66.36 -32.16 15.14
C HIS A 1130 -65.98 -31.94 13.66
N GLY A 1131 -64.70 -32.07 13.31
CA GLY A 1131 -64.22 -32.00 11.94
C GLY A 1131 -64.68 -30.76 11.16
N ASN A 1132 -65.23 -30.97 9.97
CA ASN A 1132 -65.71 -29.89 9.09
C ASN A 1132 -66.98 -29.20 9.61
N ASP A 1133 -67.81 -29.88 10.41
CA ASP A 1133 -69.05 -29.31 10.95
C ASP A 1133 -68.78 -28.15 11.92
N PHE A 1134 -67.54 -28.03 12.39
CA PHE A 1134 -67.09 -26.90 13.19
C PHE A 1134 -67.21 -25.57 12.44
N TYR A 1135 -67.00 -25.53 11.11
CA TYR A 1135 -67.11 -24.31 10.29
C TYR A 1135 -68.55 -23.83 10.10
N LEU A 1136 -69.53 -24.73 10.25
CA LEU A 1136 -70.96 -24.40 10.09
C LEU A 1136 -71.55 -23.73 11.34
N ARG A 1137 -70.80 -23.69 12.45
CA ARG A 1137 -71.27 -23.08 13.69
C ARG A 1137 -71.19 -21.54 13.64
N PRO A 1138 -72.01 -20.83 14.43
CA PRO A 1138 -71.89 -19.39 14.58
C PRO A 1138 -70.48 -18.99 15.02
N ILE A 1139 -69.93 -17.93 14.43
CA ILE A 1139 -68.55 -17.46 14.65
C ILE A 1139 -68.27 -17.22 16.14
N LYS A 1140 -69.24 -16.72 16.91
CA LYS A 1140 -69.11 -16.53 18.37
C LYS A 1140 -68.84 -17.84 19.13
N SER A 1141 -69.51 -18.93 18.75
CA SER A 1141 -69.31 -20.24 19.36
C SER A 1141 -67.94 -20.80 19.01
N ILE A 1142 -67.51 -20.66 17.75
CA ILE A 1142 -66.17 -21.06 17.29
C ILE A 1142 -65.09 -20.32 18.09
N LEU A 1143 -65.19 -18.99 18.16
CA LEU A 1143 -64.23 -18.16 18.90
C LEU A 1143 -64.22 -18.48 20.40
N LYS A 1144 -65.37 -18.78 21.00
CA LYS A 1144 -65.45 -19.15 22.42
C LYS A 1144 -64.69 -20.45 22.71
N TRP A 1145 -64.87 -21.47 21.88
CA TRP A 1145 -64.15 -22.76 22.01
C TRP A 1145 -62.65 -22.59 21.77
N TRP A 1146 -62.28 -21.78 20.77
CA TRP A 1146 -60.87 -21.48 20.49
C TRP A 1146 -60.21 -20.70 21.64
N HIS A 1147 -60.95 -19.77 22.25
CA HIS A 1147 -60.48 -18.99 23.39
C HIS A 1147 -60.24 -19.88 24.63
N TYR A 1148 -61.10 -20.88 24.89
CA TYR A 1148 -60.86 -21.86 25.95
C TYR A 1148 -59.59 -22.67 25.73
N LEU A 1149 -59.31 -23.06 24.48
CA LEU A 1149 -58.07 -23.76 24.14
C LEU A 1149 -56.83 -22.89 24.36
N ILE A 1150 -56.89 -21.61 23.99
CA ILE A 1150 -55.79 -20.65 24.22
C ILE A 1150 -55.58 -20.42 25.73
N ILE A 1151 -56.65 -20.25 26.51
CA ILE A 1151 -56.58 -20.12 27.97
C ILE A 1151 -55.96 -21.37 28.59
N TYR A 1152 -56.37 -22.56 28.16
CA TYR A 1152 -55.79 -23.82 28.62
C TYR A 1152 -54.28 -23.86 28.35
N ASN A 1153 -53.85 -23.47 27.15
CA ASN A 1153 -52.44 -23.43 26.79
C ASN A 1153 -51.63 -22.47 27.68
N VAL A 1154 -52.13 -21.25 27.90
CA VAL A 1154 -51.49 -20.27 28.79
C VAL A 1154 -51.46 -20.78 30.23
N HIS A 1155 -52.53 -21.40 30.71
CA HIS A 1155 -52.58 -21.96 32.06
C HIS A 1155 -51.54 -23.08 32.24
N VAL A 1156 -51.35 -23.96 31.25
CA VAL A 1156 -50.30 -24.97 31.29
C VAL A 1156 -48.90 -24.34 31.33
N ILE A 1157 -48.67 -23.26 30.58
CA ILE A 1157 -47.41 -22.52 30.63
C ILE A 1157 -47.18 -21.95 32.03
N VAL A 1158 -48.18 -21.27 32.61
CA VAL A 1158 -48.08 -20.66 33.94
C VAL A 1158 -47.78 -21.70 35.03
N ILE A 1159 -48.43 -22.86 35.03
CA ILE A 1159 -48.19 -23.89 36.05
C ILE A 1159 -46.82 -24.57 35.89
N LYS A 1160 -46.31 -24.64 34.66
CA LYS A 1160 -44.98 -25.23 34.39
C LYS A 1160 -43.82 -24.29 34.70
N THR A 1161 -44.07 -22.99 34.74
CA THR A 1161 -43.07 -21.95 35.03
C THR A 1161 -42.91 -21.84 36.53
#